data_AF-A0A162JSS3-F1
#
_entry.id   AF-A0A162JSS3-F1
#
_cell.length_a   1.000
_cell.length_b   1.000
_cell.length_c   1.000
_cell.angle_alpha   90.00
_cell.angle_beta   90.00
_cell.angle_gamma   90.00
#
_symmetry.space_group_name_H-M   'P 1'
#
loop_
_entity.id
_entity.type
_entity.pdbx_description
1 polymer ?
#
loop_
_entity_poly.entity_id
_entity_poly.type
_entity_poly.pdbx_seq_one_letter_code
_entity_poly.pdbx_strand_id
1 'polypeptide(L)'
;MRMAEWAQSIFPALRVSLFDSSSPSPDVTLAMTVMLIALEIMSPGAFGRGISWREHVVHARGPLTKRLDQNIKDATMDGMGFIRSWLGYVDVMGDLMAGPRLALTCKSRIYFPLPEPHRCADALDEIDCIMGISVKCAHLLSQVAELARQCQGERFRLDGQLLHGWCPQPAMVKQALFLEQYMMESVRQSSRPCSHVRTGSIRMRDLAEMAAMNEAFHWAGLIQLHRRVLGKATDHPDIQVNVRNIMQCLEEIKIRGVAETRCLFPIFTAGCEALTECHRTKLVGRLANAEKSGMNQQFYIENKNVGNKADSEDWRIRGYNPLTPPDLLQHEIPQTTASKRTVIESRDEVAAVVQGVDDRKRLLVVVGPCSIHDPEAALAYCDLLLQAREKHKDELLIVMRSYLEKPRTTVGWKGLINDPDIDGSFKINKGLRLARQLFVDLTAKGMPIASEMLDTISPQFLADLLSVGAIGARTTESQLHRELASGLSFPVGFKNGTDGSLGVAIDAIGAVKHPHHFLSVTKPGVVAIVGTTGNEDCFVILRGGTRGTNYDAASIAEAKAALEKKGVSPRLMVDCSHGNSLKDHRNQPKVAANVAEQIAKGEASIMGVMIESNHNEGNQKVPAEGKSALKYGVSITDACINWQDTESVLDLLADAVKQRRQLLGANGHA
;
A
#
# COMPACT_ATOMS: atom_id res chain seq x y z
N MET A 1 -20.93 19.78 1.67
CA MET A 1 -22.40 19.73 1.42
C MET A 1 -22.79 19.73 -0.07
N ARG A 2 -22.13 20.48 -0.98
CA ARG A 2 -22.60 20.59 -2.39
C ARG A 2 -22.62 19.29 -3.22
N MET A 3 -21.72 18.33 -2.99
CA MET A 3 -21.70 17.07 -3.76
C MET A 3 -22.80 16.08 -3.35
N ALA A 4 -23.21 16.07 -2.08
CA ALA A 4 -24.24 15.15 -1.59
C ALA A 4 -25.63 15.54 -2.10
N GLU A 5 -25.92 16.84 -2.18
CA GLU A 5 -27.15 17.38 -2.77
C GLU A 5 -27.20 17.13 -4.30
N TRP A 6 -26.05 17.21 -4.98
CA TRP A 6 -25.94 16.88 -6.41
C TRP A 6 -26.13 15.37 -6.67
N ALA A 7 -25.56 14.52 -5.80
CA ALA A 7 -25.65 13.06 -5.90
C ALA A 7 -27.07 12.52 -5.65
N GLN A 8 -27.88 13.23 -4.84
CA GLN A 8 -29.26 12.85 -4.53
C GLN A 8 -30.19 12.84 -5.75
N SER A 9 -29.96 13.71 -6.74
CA SER A 9 -30.72 13.70 -7.99
C SER A 9 -30.06 12.82 -9.05
N ILE A 10 -28.73 12.73 -9.04
CA ILE A 10 -27.94 12.01 -10.04
C ILE A 10 -28.04 10.49 -9.90
N PHE A 11 -27.94 9.92 -8.68
CA PHE A 11 -27.98 8.46 -8.52
C PHE A 11 -29.36 7.84 -8.83
N PRO A 12 -30.49 8.47 -8.45
CA PRO A 12 -31.80 8.04 -8.92
C PRO A 12 -31.96 8.20 -10.43
N ALA A 13 -31.49 9.30 -11.03
CA ALA A 13 -31.51 9.48 -12.49
C ALA A 13 -30.64 8.46 -13.23
N LEU A 14 -29.47 8.11 -12.68
CA LEU A 14 -28.60 7.03 -13.17
C LEU A 14 -29.28 5.66 -13.02
N ARG A 15 -29.94 5.38 -11.88
CA ARG A 15 -30.73 4.15 -11.72
C ARG A 15 -31.87 4.10 -12.73
N VAL A 16 -32.61 5.19 -12.92
CA VAL A 16 -33.68 5.26 -13.92
C VAL A 16 -33.09 5.04 -15.32
N SER A 17 -31.99 5.70 -15.70
CA SER A 17 -31.29 5.46 -16.98
C SER A 17 -30.78 4.01 -17.15
N LEU A 18 -30.36 3.36 -16.06
CA LEU A 18 -29.90 1.98 -16.06
C LEU A 18 -31.04 0.96 -16.14
N PHE A 19 -32.19 1.25 -15.52
CA PHE A 19 -33.33 0.32 -15.37
C PHE A 19 -34.52 0.61 -16.30
N ASP A 20 -34.63 1.82 -16.84
CA ASP A 20 -35.65 2.20 -17.81
C ASP A 20 -35.32 1.58 -19.18
N SER A 21 -36.23 0.77 -19.70
CA SER A 21 -36.09 0.08 -20.97
C SER A 21 -36.41 0.97 -22.18
N SER A 22 -36.88 2.21 -21.98
CA SER A 22 -37.48 3.03 -23.03
C SER A 22 -36.59 4.16 -23.62
N SER A 23 -35.49 4.54 -22.97
CA SER A 23 -34.61 5.65 -23.41
C SER A 23 -33.12 5.27 -23.54
N PRO A 24 -32.35 5.89 -24.47
CA PRO A 24 -30.93 5.58 -24.66
C PRO A 24 -30.07 6.09 -23.50
N SER A 25 -29.08 5.29 -23.08
CA SER A 25 -28.13 5.70 -22.05
C SER A 25 -27.16 6.77 -22.56
N PRO A 26 -26.98 7.91 -21.87
CA PRO A 26 -26.05 8.97 -22.28
C PRO A 26 -24.58 8.50 -22.31
N ASP A 27 -23.76 9.05 -23.21
CA ASP A 27 -22.32 8.73 -23.32
C ASP A 27 -21.56 8.94 -21.99
N VAL A 28 -21.98 9.93 -21.19
CA VAL A 28 -21.46 10.18 -19.83
C VAL A 28 -21.69 8.98 -18.90
N THR A 29 -22.84 8.31 -19.00
CA THR A 29 -23.15 7.12 -18.18
C THR A 29 -22.24 5.95 -18.54
N LEU A 30 -21.99 5.75 -19.85
CA LEU A 30 -21.07 4.71 -20.32
C LEU A 30 -19.62 5.02 -19.96
N ALA A 31 -19.19 6.28 -20.09
CA ALA A 31 -17.85 6.73 -19.69
C ALA A 31 -17.63 6.56 -18.18
N MET A 32 -18.63 6.89 -17.35
CA MET A 32 -18.58 6.62 -15.91
C MET A 32 -18.45 5.13 -15.61
N THR A 33 -19.14 4.28 -16.36
CA THR A 33 -19.03 2.82 -16.20
C THR A 33 -17.61 2.33 -16.52
N VAL A 34 -16.99 2.84 -17.60
CA VAL A 34 -15.58 2.57 -17.92
C VAL A 34 -14.65 3.01 -16.79
N MET A 35 -14.86 4.21 -16.22
CA MET A 35 -14.06 4.70 -15.10
C MET A 35 -14.20 3.82 -13.85
N LEU A 36 -15.41 3.36 -13.53
CA LEU A 36 -15.65 2.47 -12.39
C LEU A 36 -14.97 1.11 -12.59
N ILE A 37 -15.08 0.52 -13.78
CA ILE A 37 -14.40 -0.75 -14.13
C ILE A 37 -12.88 -0.56 -14.01
N ALA A 38 -12.33 0.51 -14.59
CA ALA A 38 -10.90 0.79 -14.54
C ALA A 38 -10.40 1.01 -13.10
N LEU A 39 -11.14 1.76 -12.29
CA LEU A 39 -10.81 2.00 -10.88
C LEU A 39 -10.81 0.69 -10.08
N GLU A 40 -11.79 -0.19 -10.28
CA GLU A 40 -11.85 -1.49 -9.60
C GLU A 40 -10.76 -2.46 -10.09
N ILE A 41 -10.34 -2.37 -11.36
CA ILE A 41 -9.17 -3.12 -11.88
C ILE A 41 -7.88 -2.63 -11.22
N MET A 42 -7.68 -1.31 -11.13
CA MET A 42 -6.46 -0.70 -10.58
C MET A 42 -6.40 -0.75 -9.05
N SER A 43 -7.55 -0.72 -8.39
CA SER A 43 -7.70 -0.69 -6.94
C SER A 43 -8.87 -1.56 -6.51
N PRO A 44 -8.70 -2.90 -6.48
CA PRO A 44 -9.74 -3.81 -6.04
C PRO A 44 -10.28 -3.44 -4.65
N GLY A 45 -11.60 -3.39 -4.50
CA GLY A 45 -12.28 -3.00 -3.27
C GLY A 45 -12.40 -1.49 -3.06
N ALA A 46 -12.07 -0.66 -4.05
CA ALA A 46 -12.14 0.82 -3.95
C ALA A 46 -13.52 1.32 -3.52
N PHE A 47 -14.59 0.59 -3.85
CA PHE A 47 -15.96 0.97 -3.51
C PHE A 47 -16.47 0.40 -2.18
N GLY A 48 -15.67 -0.39 -1.44
CA GLY A 48 -16.01 -0.94 -0.13
C GLY A 48 -17.21 -1.91 -0.11
N ARG A 49 -17.75 -2.31 -1.27
CA ARG A 49 -18.95 -3.16 -1.40
C ARG A 49 -18.70 -4.53 -2.03
N GLY A 50 -17.45 -4.87 -2.34
CA GLY A 50 -17.07 -6.19 -2.89
C GLY A 50 -17.59 -6.49 -4.30
N ILE A 51 -18.06 -5.48 -5.05
CA ILE A 51 -18.46 -5.63 -6.45
C ILE A 51 -17.21 -5.71 -7.30
N SER A 52 -17.05 -6.78 -8.05
CA SER A 52 -15.88 -6.98 -8.92
C SER A 52 -15.97 -6.15 -10.20
N TRP A 53 -14.82 -5.82 -10.79
CA TRP A 53 -14.78 -5.17 -12.11
C TRP A 53 -15.54 -5.95 -13.19
N ARG A 54 -15.63 -7.28 -13.05
CA ARG A 54 -16.35 -8.18 -13.96
C ARG A 54 -17.86 -7.95 -13.91
N GLU A 55 -18.40 -7.79 -12.72
CA GLU A 55 -19.82 -7.44 -12.53
C GLU A 55 -20.12 -6.07 -13.15
N HIS A 56 -19.20 -5.11 -12.99
CA HIS A 56 -19.32 -3.81 -13.65
C HIS A 56 -19.33 -3.93 -15.19
N VAL A 57 -18.51 -4.82 -15.79
CA VAL A 57 -18.54 -5.10 -17.24
C VAL A 57 -19.88 -5.71 -17.66
N VAL A 58 -20.42 -6.67 -16.89
CA VAL A 58 -21.73 -7.28 -17.17
C VAL A 58 -22.84 -6.23 -17.16
N HIS A 59 -22.83 -5.32 -16.19
CA HIS A 59 -23.79 -4.22 -16.10
C HIS A 59 -23.64 -3.19 -17.24
N ALA A 60 -22.43 -3.01 -17.78
CA ALA A 60 -22.17 -2.10 -18.90
C ALA A 60 -22.80 -2.55 -20.23
N ARG A 61 -23.04 -3.86 -20.41
CA ARG A 61 -23.53 -4.44 -21.69
C ARG A 61 -24.91 -3.94 -22.11
N GLY A 62 -25.85 -3.85 -21.16
CA GLY A 62 -27.23 -3.42 -21.44
C GLY A 62 -27.30 -1.99 -21.96
N PRO A 63 -26.75 -1.00 -21.22
CA PRO A 63 -26.62 0.39 -21.66
C PRO A 63 -25.92 0.53 -23.02
N LEU A 64 -24.83 -0.22 -23.24
CA LEU A 64 -24.09 -0.16 -24.50
C LEU A 64 -24.93 -0.68 -25.68
N THR A 65 -25.63 -1.81 -25.51
CA THR A 65 -26.47 -2.40 -26.56
C THR A 65 -27.58 -1.43 -26.98
N LYS A 66 -28.31 -0.86 -26.01
CA LYS A 66 -29.35 0.16 -26.28
C LYS A 66 -28.81 1.35 -27.08
N ARG A 67 -27.59 1.79 -26.75
CA ARG A 67 -26.94 2.93 -27.42
C ARG A 67 -26.53 2.61 -28.86
N LEU A 68 -26.11 1.38 -29.14
CA LEU A 68 -25.67 0.94 -30.47
C LEU A 68 -26.83 0.69 -31.44
N ASP A 69 -27.98 0.20 -30.96
CA ASP A 69 -29.15 -0.11 -31.81
C ASP A 69 -29.82 1.13 -32.45
N GLN A 70 -29.69 2.31 -31.85
CA GLN A 70 -30.41 3.52 -32.28
C GLN A 70 -29.60 4.47 -33.18
N ASN A 71 -28.28 4.24 -33.36
CA ASN A 71 -27.36 5.24 -33.92
C ASN A 71 -26.63 4.82 -35.21
N ILE A 72 -27.40 4.47 -36.26
CA ILE A 72 -26.84 4.33 -37.63
C ILE A 72 -26.59 5.70 -38.30
N LYS A 73 -27.01 6.84 -37.73
CA LYS A 73 -26.97 8.14 -38.43
C LYS A 73 -26.30 9.35 -37.75
N ASP A 74 -26.02 9.36 -36.45
CA ASP A 74 -25.37 10.52 -35.80
C ASP A 74 -24.00 10.19 -35.19
N ALA A 75 -22.97 10.63 -35.91
CA ALA A 75 -21.55 10.41 -35.66
C ALA A 75 -20.91 11.60 -34.92
N THR A 76 -21.00 11.64 -33.59
CA THR A 76 -19.87 12.14 -32.78
C THR A 76 -18.95 10.94 -32.50
N MET A 77 -18.18 10.57 -33.52
CA MET A 77 -17.72 9.20 -33.74
C MET A 77 -16.53 8.71 -32.91
N ASP A 78 -15.79 9.57 -32.19
CA ASP A 78 -14.53 9.13 -31.55
C ASP A 78 -14.71 8.59 -30.12
N GLY A 79 -15.59 9.19 -29.30
CA GLY A 79 -15.79 8.77 -27.91
C GLY A 79 -16.47 7.41 -27.75
N MET A 80 -17.48 7.14 -28.59
CA MET A 80 -18.19 5.85 -28.58
C MET A 80 -17.36 4.71 -29.19
N GLY A 81 -16.49 5.02 -30.17
CA GLY A 81 -15.52 4.06 -30.70
C GLY A 81 -14.59 3.55 -29.61
N PHE A 82 -14.04 4.47 -28.80
CA PHE A 82 -13.21 4.13 -27.64
C PHE A 82 -13.94 3.24 -26.63
N ILE A 83 -15.13 3.65 -26.16
CA ILE A 83 -15.89 2.91 -25.13
C ILE A 83 -16.20 1.49 -25.61
N ARG A 84 -16.61 1.33 -26.86
CA ARG A 84 -16.94 0.03 -27.45
C ARG A 84 -15.72 -0.87 -27.56
N SER A 85 -14.62 -0.38 -28.11
CA SER A 85 -13.39 -1.17 -28.28
C SER A 85 -12.74 -1.50 -26.93
N TRP A 86 -12.75 -0.57 -25.98
CA TRP A 86 -12.23 -0.78 -24.63
C TRP A 86 -13.04 -1.83 -23.86
N LEU A 87 -14.37 -1.68 -23.81
CA LEU A 87 -15.24 -2.66 -23.14
C LEU A 87 -15.16 -4.03 -23.81
N GLY A 88 -15.12 -4.08 -25.14
CA GLY A 88 -14.97 -5.31 -25.89
C GLY A 88 -13.66 -6.02 -25.58
N TYR A 89 -12.54 -5.28 -25.52
CA TYR A 89 -11.25 -5.84 -25.13
C TYR A 89 -11.26 -6.40 -23.70
N VAL A 90 -11.74 -5.60 -22.73
CA VAL A 90 -11.80 -6.02 -21.33
C VAL A 90 -12.70 -7.24 -21.14
N ASP A 91 -13.83 -7.31 -21.86
CA ASP A 91 -14.75 -8.43 -21.78
C ASP A 91 -14.14 -9.72 -22.38
N VAL A 92 -13.52 -9.63 -23.56
CA VAL A 92 -12.85 -10.77 -24.21
C VAL A 92 -11.67 -11.27 -23.37
N MET A 93 -10.80 -10.39 -22.89
CA MET A 93 -9.67 -10.78 -22.05
C MET A 93 -10.14 -11.32 -20.69
N GLY A 94 -11.20 -10.74 -20.13
CA GLY A 94 -11.80 -11.20 -18.88
C GLY A 94 -12.33 -12.63 -18.95
N ASP A 95 -12.99 -12.99 -20.06
CA ASP A 95 -13.49 -14.35 -20.32
C ASP A 95 -12.33 -15.33 -20.62
N LEU A 96 -11.35 -14.91 -21.43
CA LEU A 96 -10.13 -15.69 -21.69
C LEU A 96 -9.32 -15.96 -20.42
N MET A 97 -9.33 -15.06 -19.43
CA MET A 97 -8.59 -15.25 -18.18
C MET A 97 -9.46 -15.83 -17.05
N ALA A 98 -10.74 -16.16 -17.31
CA ALA A 98 -11.64 -16.68 -16.29
C ALA A 98 -11.30 -18.12 -15.87
N GLY A 99 -11.39 -18.37 -14.56
CA GLY A 99 -11.33 -19.71 -13.97
C GLY A 99 -12.70 -20.42 -13.95
N PRO A 100 -12.76 -21.71 -13.58
CA PRO A 100 -13.97 -22.55 -13.67
C PRO A 100 -15.17 -22.08 -12.83
N ARG A 101 -14.96 -21.14 -11.89
CA ARG A 101 -16.01 -20.61 -11.00
C ARG A 101 -16.48 -19.19 -11.39
N LEU A 102 -16.01 -18.64 -12.50
CA LEU A 102 -16.34 -17.28 -12.93
C LEU A 102 -17.24 -17.30 -14.17
N ALA A 103 -18.45 -16.77 -14.03
CA ALA A 103 -19.41 -16.66 -15.13
C ALA A 103 -19.32 -15.28 -15.80
N LEU A 104 -18.44 -15.15 -16.78
CA LEU A 104 -18.55 -14.12 -17.82
C LEU A 104 -18.94 -14.84 -19.11
N THR A 105 -20.14 -14.62 -19.62
CA THR A 105 -20.47 -14.98 -21.01
C THR A 105 -20.13 -13.77 -21.86
N CYS A 106 -18.93 -13.71 -22.46
CA CYS A 106 -18.60 -12.62 -23.39
C CYS A 106 -19.66 -12.56 -24.50
N LYS A 107 -20.17 -11.37 -24.80
CA LYS A 107 -21.10 -11.14 -25.91
C LYS A 107 -20.40 -10.30 -26.98
N SER A 108 -19.33 -10.83 -27.56
CA SER A 108 -18.47 -10.12 -28.52
C SER A 108 -19.22 -9.46 -29.67
N ARG A 109 -20.34 -10.05 -30.12
CA ARG A 109 -21.23 -9.49 -31.15
C ARG A 109 -21.85 -8.13 -30.78
N ILE A 110 -21.96 -7.80 -29.48
CA ILE A 110 -22.39 -6.47 -29.02
C ILE A 110 -21.33 -5.42 -29.34
N TYR A 111 -20.05 -5.77 -29.15
CA TYR A 111 -18.94 -4.84 -29.32
C TYR A 111 -18.44 -4.79 -30.77
N PHE A 112 -18.55 -5.92 -31.47
CA PHE A 112 -18.02 -6.13 -32.83
C PHE A 112 -19.10 -6.78 -33.72
N PRO A 113 -20.08 -6.01 -34.20
CA PRO A 113 -21.10 -6.54 -35.11
C PRO A 113 -20.48 -6.96 -36.45
N LEU A 114 -20.96 -8.08 -37.01
CA LEU A 114 -20.54 -8.52 -38.34
C LEU A 114 -20.97 -7.49 -39.39
N PRO A 115 -20.18 -7.25 -40.45
CA PRO A 115 -20.60 -6.39 -41.55
C PRO A 115 -21.91 -6.90 -42.15
N GLU A 116 -22.84 -6.01 -42.48
CA GLU A 116 -23.96 -6.38 -43.34
C GLU A 116 -23.44 -6.92 -44.69
N PRO A 117 -24.22 -7.74 -45.42
CA PRO A 117 -23.80 -8.37 -46.69
C PRO A 117 -23.23 -7.42 -47.75
N HIS A 118 -23.41 -6.10 -47.58
CA HIS A 118 -22.97 -5.05 -48.50
C HIS A 118 -21.80 -4.19 -47.97
N ARG A 119 -21.23 -4.46 -46.79
CA ARG A 119 -20.01 -3.78 -46.30
C ARG A 119 -18.77 -4.64 -46.54
N CYS A 120 -17.70 -4.00 -47.01
CA CYS A 120 -16.44 -4.62 -47.43
C CYS A 120 -15.89 -5.58 -46.35
N ALA A 121 -15.56 -6.81 -46.74
CA ALA A 121 -14.91 -7.82 -45.89
C ALA A 121 -13.61 -7.29 -45.24
N ASP A 122 -12.97 -6.29 -45.87
CA ASP A 122 -11.73 -5.63 -45.44
C ASP A 122 -11.81 -4.92 -44.07
N ALA A 123 -13.01 -4.61 -43.55
CA ALA A 123 -13.17 -3.88 -42.28
C ALA A 123 -12.81 -4.71 -41.03
N LEU A 124 -12.79 -6.05 -41.15
CA LEU A 124 -12.49 -6.94 -40.01
C LEU A 124 -10.99 -7.15 -39.80
N ASP A 125 -10.18 -6.90 -40.83
CA ASP A 125 -8.72 -7.04 -40.81
C ASP A 125 -8.02 -5.72 -40.41
N GLU A 126 -8.78 -4.76 -39.92
CA GLU A 126 -8.29 -3.49 -39.40
C GLU A 126 -7.88 -3.64 -37.92
N ILE A 127 -6.61 -3.32 -37.60
CA ILE A 127 -6.09 -3.30 -36.22
C ILE A 127 -6.66 -2.08 -35.51
N ASP A 128 -7.48 -2.34 -34.49
CA ASP A 128 -8.07 -1.31 -33.64
C ASP A 128 -6.98 -0.69 -32.75
N CYS A 129 -6.87 0.63 -32.75
CA CYS A 129 -5.82 1.35 -32.02
C CYS A 129 -5.98 1.32 -30.49
N ILE A 130 -7.18 0.99 -29.98
CA ILE A 130 -7.45 0.85 -28.56
C ILE A 130 -7.14 -0.58 -28.10
N MET A 131 -7.60 -1.58 -28.86
CA MET A 131 -7.37 -2.99 -28.51
C MET A 131 -5.94 -3.46 -28.82
N GLY A 132 -5.31 -2.88 -29.84
CA GLY A 132 -4.02 -3.36 -30.36
C GLY A 132 -4.12 -4.62 -31.21
N ILE A 133 -5.33 -5.12 -31.49
CA ILE A 133 -5.57 -6.30 -32.32
C ILE A 133 -6.67 -6.02 -33.34
N SER A 134 -6.76 -6.84 -34.39
CA SER A 134 -7.84 -6.71 -35.36
C SER A 134 -9.18 -7.09 -34.76
N VAL A 135 -10.26 -6.51 -35.29
CA VAL A 135 -11.63 -6.86 -34.90
C VAL A 135 -11.89 -8.35 -35.13
N LYS A 136 -11.34 -8.92 -36.21
CA LYS A 136 -11.35 -10.37 -36.50
C LYS A 136 -10.64 -11.17 -35.42
N CYS A 137 -9.44 -10.76 -35.00
CA CYS A 137 -8.70 -11.40 -33.90
C CYS A 137 -9.52 -11.41 -32.61
N ALA A 138 -10.06 -10.26 -32.20
CA ALA A 138 -10.89 -10.13 -31.01
C ALA A 138 -12.14 -11.03 -31.08
N HIS A 139 -12.76 -11.14 -32.25
CA HIS A 139 -13.91 -12.01 -32.47
C HIS A 139 -13.54 -13.49 -32.32
N LEU A 140 -12.46 -13.94 -32.96
CA LEU A 140 -12.00 -15.32 -32.86
C LEU A 140 -11.60 -15.68 -31.42
N LEU A 141 -10.89 -14.79 -30.73
CA LEU A 141 -10.54 -14.94 -29.32
C LEU A 141 -11.76 -15.07 -28.41
N SER A 142 -12.84 -14.35 -28.69
CA SER A 142 -14.09 -14.50 -27.94
C SER A 142 -14.73 -15.88 -28.12
N GLN A 143 -14.65 -16.46 -29.32
CA GLN A 143 -15.15 -17.81 -29.59
C GLN A 143 -14.27 -18.85 -28.87
N VAL A 144 -12.95 -18.65 -28.84
CA VAL A 144 -12.03 -19.51 -28.07
C VAL A 144 -12.40 -19.46 -26.59
N ALA A 145 -12.65 -18.27 -26.03
CA ALA A 145 -13.06 -18.11 -24.64
C ALA A 145 -14.36 -18.86 -24.32
N GLU A 146 -15.36 -18.73 -25.19
CA GLU A 146 -16.63 -19.42 -25.06
C GLU A 146 -16.48 -20.95 -25.07
N LEU A 147 -15.77 -21.51 -26.05
CA LEU A 147 -15.51 -22.95 -26.10
C LEU A 147 -14.69 -23.42 -24.89
N ALA A 148 -13.67 -22.65 -24.49
CA ALA A 148 -12.83 -22.98 -23.34
C ALA A 148 -13.63 -23.00 -22.03
N ARG A 149 -14.58 -22.08 -21.85
CA ARG A 149 -15.48 -22.04 -20.70
C ARG A 149 -16.43 -23.23 -20.68
N GLN A 150 -17.01 -23.60 -21.83
CA GLN A 150 -17.85 -24.80 -21.95
C GLN A 150 -17.05 -26.06 -21.55
N CYS A 151 -15.82 -26.21 -22.05
CA CYS A 151 -14.94 -27.32 -21.70
C CYS A 151 -14.50 -27.29 -20.22
N GLN A 152 -14.26 -26.11 -19.65
CA GLN A 152 -13.89 -25.98 -18.23
C GLN A 152 -14.99 -26.48 -17.29
N GLY A 153 -16.26 -26.26 -17.63
CA GLY A 153 -17.39 -26.81 -16.87
C GLY A 153 -17.40 -28.34 -16.84
N GLU A 154 -16.82 -28.98 -17.87
CA GLU A 154 -16.70 -30.45 -17.95
C GLU A 154 -15.38 -30.98 -17.40
N ARG A 155 -14.32 -30.17 -17.39
CA ARG A 155 -12.95 -30.58 -17.07
C ARG A 155 -12.62 -30.49 -15.58
N PHE A 156 -13.38 -29.70 -14.83
CA PHE A 156 -13.21 -29.54 -13.39
C PHE A 156 -14.41 -30.08 -12.62
N ARG A 157 -14.16 -30.76 -11.50
CA ARG A 157 -15.20 -31.13 -10.53
C ARG A 157 -15.76 -29.87 -9.85
N LEU A 158 -16.91 -30.02 -9.19
CA LEU A 158 -17.55 -28.93 -8.41
C LEU A 158 -16.64 -28.38 -7.30
N ASP A 159 -15.70 -29.19 -6.79
CA ASP A 159 -14.68 -28.79 -5.82
C ASP A 159 -13.47 -28.05 -6.45
N GLY A 160 -13.43 -27.93 -7.78
CA GLY A 160 -12.35 -27.29 -8.53
C GLY A 160 -11.18 -28.20 -8.89
N GLN A 161 -11.22 -29.50 -8.59
CA GLN A 161 -10.17 -30.44 -9.00
C GLN A 161 -10.27 -30.83 -10.47
N LEU A 162 -9.10 -30.98 -11.13
CA LEU A 162 -9.00 -31.41 -12.52
C LEU A 162 -9.41 -32.87 -12.68
N LEU A 163 -10.25 -33.17 -13.67
CA LEU A 163 -10.58 -34.56 -14.03
C LEU A 163 -9.45 -35.18 -14.85
N HIS A 164 -8.73 -36.13 -14.25
CA HIS A 164 -7.71 -36.92 -14.94
C HIS A 164 -8.34 -37.78 -16.04
N GLY A 165 -7.76 -37.73 -17.25
CA GLY A 165 -8.25 -38.48 -18.41
C GLY A 165 -9.46 -37.85 -19.11
N TRP A 166 -9.85 -36.61 -18.76
CA TRP A 166 -10.89 -35.89 -19.49
C TRP A 166 -10.52 -35.73 -20.98
N CYS A 167 -11.49 -35.94 -21.85
CA CYS A 167 -11.41 -35.67 -23.28
C CYS A 167 -12.63 -34.84 -23.71
N PRO A 168 -12.46 -33.87 -24.61
CA PRO A 168 -13.56 -33.04 -25.09
C PRO A 168 -14.58 -33.84 -25.90
N GLN A 169 -15.84 -33.40 -25.87
CA GLN A 169 -16.89 -33.99 -26.69
C GLN A 169 -16.58 -33.85 -28.20
N PRO A 170 -16.97 -34.83 -29.05
CA PRO A 170 -16.70 -34.77 -30.49
C PRO A 170 -17.21 -33.49 -31.18
N ALA A 171 -18.33 -32.94 -30.71
CA ALA A 171 -18.87 -31.68 -31.21
C ALA A 171 -17.95 -30.48 -30.90
N MET A 172 -17.37 -30.44 -29.70
CA MET A 172 -16.41 -29.40 -29.30
C MET A 172 -15.11 -29.52 -30.09
N VAL A 173 -14.62 -30.75 -30.30
CA VAL A 173 -13.44 -31.00 -31.15
C VAL A 173 -13.68 -30.47 -32.56
N LYS A 174 -14.83 -30.77 -33.15
CA LYS A 174 -15.18 -30.29 -34.50
C LYS A 174 -15.21 -28.76 -34.57
N GLN A 175 -15.83 -28.09 -33.59
CA GLN A 175 -15.85 -26.63 -33.53
C GLN A 175 -14.45 -26.03 -33.31
N ALA A 176 -13.63 -26.66 -32.46
CA ALA A 176 -12.26 -26.22 -32.21
C ALA A 176 -11.39 -26.31 -33.47
N LEU A 177 -11.51 -27.38 -34.27
CA LEU A 177 -10.77 -27.53 -35.53
C LEU A 177 -11.17 -26.47 -36.57
N PHE A 178 -12.47 -26.14 -36.66
CA PHE A 178 -12.91 -25.01 -37.50
C PHE A 178 -12.34 -23.68 -37.03
N LEU A 179 -12.37 -23.43 -35.72
CA LEU A 179 -11.87 -22.19 -35.14
C LEU A 179 -10.35 -22.07 -35.32
N GLU A 180 -9.62 -23.16 -35.17
CA GLU A 180 -8.18 -23.25 -35.47
C GLU A 180 -7.90 -22.86 -36.92
N GLN A 181 -8.67 -23.40 -37.88
CA GLN A 181 -8.53 -23.04 -39.28
C GLN A 181 -8.76 -21.53 -39.51
N TYR A 182 -9.84 -20.96 -38.98
CA TYR A 182 -10.12 -19.53 -39.12
C TYR A 182 -9.05 -18.64 -38.46
N MET A 183 -8.50 -19.06 -37.32
CA MET A 183 -7.38 -18.35 -36.69
C MET A 183 -6.13 -18.40 -37.56
N MET A 184 -5.80 -19.56 -38.14
CA MET A 184 -4.64 -19.70 -39.03
C MET A 184 -4.81 -18.90 -40.33
N GLU A 185 -6.02 -18.83 -40.89
CA GLU A 185 -6.35 -17.96 -42.03
C GLU A 185 -6.20 -16.47 -41.67
N SER A 186 -6.69 -16.07 -40.49
CA SER A 186 -6.58 -14.70 -39.99
C SER A 186 -5.13 -14.26 -39.76
N VAL A 187 -4.27 -15.14 -39.25
CA VAL A 187 -2.83 -14.86 -39.09
C VAL A 187 -2.14 -14.61 -40.43
N ARG A 188 -2.48 -15.38 -41.47
CA ARG A 188 -1.87 -15.26 -42.79
C ARG A 188 -2.30 -14.01 -43.55
N GLN A 189 -3.39 -13.38 -43.13
CA GLN A 189 -3.94 -12.22 -43.80
C GLN A 189 -3.27 -10.94 -43.32
N SER A 190 -2.77 -10.14 -44.25
CA SER A 190 -2.18 -8.83 -43.92
C SER A 190 -3.24 -7.91 -43.30
N SER A 191 -3.04 -7.58 -42.02
CA SER A 191 -3.88 -6.60 -41.32
C SER A 191 -3.44 -5.18 -41.62
N ARG A 192 -4.36 -4.22 -41.60
CA ARG A 192 -4.07 -2.79 -41.82
C ARG A 192 -4.33 -2.00 -40.53
N PRO A 193 -3.56 -0.95 -40.21
CA PRO A 193 -3.86 -0.09 -39.06
C PRO A 193 -5.18 0.64 -39.26
N CYS A 194 -5.83 1.04 -38.16
CA CYS A 194 -7.08 1.78 -38.26
C CYS A 194 -6.98 3.14 -38.93
N SER A 195 -8.11 3.67 -39.42
CA SER A 195 -8.16 4.98 -40.09
C SER A 195 -7.55 6.11 -39.26
N HIS A 196 -7.75 6.13 -37.94
CA HIS A 196 -7.18 7.13 -37.03
C HIS A 196 -5.65 7.13 -37.01
N VAL A 197 -5.07 5.94 -37.16
CA VAL A 197 -3.62 5.75 -37.23
C VAL A 197 -3.16 6.20 -38.63
N ARG A 198 -3.81 5.73 -39.70
CA ARG A 198 -3.47 6.05 -41.11
C ARG A 198 -3.46 7.55 -41.44
N THR A 199 -4.22 8.37 -40.72
CA THR A 199 -4.27 9.84 -40.90
C THR A 199 -3.11 10.60 -40.22
N GLY A 200 -2.28 9.94 -39.41
CA GLY A 200 -1.14 10.54 -38.71
C GLY A 200 0.23 10.17 -39.31
N SER A 201 1.27 10.91 -38.95
CA SER A 201 2.67 10.59 -39.30
C SER A 201 3.17 9.40 -38.46
N ILE A 202 3.02 8.17 -38.96
CA ILE A 202 3.47 6.95 -38.29
C ILE A 202 4.82 6.50 -38.85
N ARG A 203 5.73 6.02 -37.99
CA ARG A 203 6.98 5.40 -38.45
C ARG A 203 6.72 3.95 -38.87
N MET A 204 7.39 3.48 -39.93
CA MET A 204 7.26 2.08 -40.39
C MET A 204 7.49 1.03 -39.29
N ARG A 205 8.35 1.34 -38.31
CA ARG A 205 8.59 0.46 -37.17
C ARG A 205 7.36 0.28 -36.27
N ASP A 206 6.57 1.34 -36.06
CA ASP A 206 5.37 1.28 -35.23
C ASP A 206 4.29 0.39 -35.90
N LEU A 207 4.27 0.33 -37.24
CA LEU A 207 3.41 -0.59 -38.02
C LEU A 207 3.81 -2.05 -37.87
N ALA A 208 5.12 -2.35 -37.89
CA ALA A 208 5.63 -3.70 -37.66
C ALA A 208 5.30 -4.20 -36.25
N GLU A 209 5.46 -3.34 -35.22
CA GLU A 209 5.10 -3.70 -33.85
C GLU A 209 3.58 -3.97 -33.68
N MET A 210 2.72 -3.23 -34.39
CA MET A 210 1.28 -3.49 -34.40
C MET A 210 0.93 -4.84 -35.05
N ALA A 211 1.58 -5.17 -36.18
CA ALA A 211 1.37 -6.45 -36.85
C ALA A 211 1.85 -7.63 -35.98
N ALA A 212 3.06 -7.54 -35.42
CA ALA A 212 3.62 -8.53 -34.52
C ALA A 212 2.78 -8.74 -33.26
N MET A 213 2.24 -7.66 -32.68
CA MET A 213 1.31 -7.74 -31.56
C MET A 213 0.02 -8.48 -31.95
N ASN A 214 -0.63 -8.09 -33.05
CA ASN A 214 -1.84 -8.75 -33.52
C ASN A 214 -1.61 -10.26 -33.77
N GLU A 215 -0.47 -10.61 -34.36
CA GLU A 215 -0.09 -12.00 -34.58
C GLU A 215 0.14 -12.76 -33.25
N ALA A 216 0.85 -12.17 -32.29
CA ALA A 216 1.08 -12.78 -30.98
C ALA A 216 -0.24 -13.13 -30.24
N PHE A 217 -1.27 -12.31 -30.39
CA PHE A 217 -2.61 -12.59 -29.83
C PHE A 217 -3.30 -13.78 -30.50
N HIS A 218 -3.14 -13.98 -31.81
CA HIS A 218 -3.66 -15.17 -32.47
C HIS A 218 -2.97 -16.44 -31.98
N TRP A 219 -1.63 -16.42 -31.87
CA TRP A 219 -0.88 -17.55 -31.33
C TRP A 219 -1.26 -17.86 -29.89
N ALA A 220 -1.49 -16.84 -29.07
CA ALA A 220 -1.98 -17.02 -27.70
C ALA A 220 -3.37 -17.66 -27.66
N GLY A 221 -4.29 -17.25 -28.54
CA GLY A 221 -5.60 -17.89 -28.67
C GLY A 221 -5.53 -19.34 -29.13
N LEU A 222 -4.62 -19.69 -30.05
CA LEU A 222 -4.36 -21.08 -30.44
C LEU A 222 -3.83 -21.93 -29.29
N ILE A 223 -2.94 -21.39 -28.45
CA ILE A 223 -2.50 -22.06 -27.21
C ILE A 223 -3.70 -22.32 -26.29
N GLN A 224 -4.56 -21.31 -26.07
CA GLN A 224 -5.76 -21.47 -25.23
C GLN A 224 -6.71 -22.54 -25.80
N LEU A 225 -6.94 -22.54 -27.12
CA LEU A 225 -7.75 -23.54 -27.81
C LEU A 225 -7.18 -24.95 -27.63
N HIS A 226 -5.88 -25.13 -27.85
CA HIS A 226 -5.21 -26.42 -27.69
C HIS A 226 -5.19 -26.92 -26.25
N ARG A 227 -4.88 -26.04 -25.29
CA ARG A 227 -4.74 -26.39 -23.87
C ARG A 227 -6.08 -26.58 -23.17
N ARG A 228 -7.06 -25.70 -23.43
CA ARG A 228 -8.32 -25.66 -22.66
C ARG A 228 -9.50 -26.34 -23.35
N VAL A 229 -9.50 -26.40 -24.68
CA VAL A 229 -10.58 -27.04 -25.45
C VAL A 229 -10.14 -28.44 -25.90
N LEU A 230 -9.00 -28.56 -26.58
CA LEU A 230 -8.53 -29.87 -27.08
C LEU A 230 -7.82 -30.73 -26.02
N GLY A 231 -7.54 -30.17 -24.83
CA GLY A 231 -6.90 -30.89 -23.73
C GLY A 231 -5.46 -31.34 -24.00
N LYS A 232 -4.78 -30.77 -25.00
CA LYS A 232 -3.39 -31.13 -25.36
C LYS A 232 -2.45 -30.81 -24.21
N ALA A 233 -1.46 -31.68 -23.96
CA ALA A 233 -0.45 -31.48 -22.91
C ALA A 233 0.52 -30.35 -23.26
N THR A 234 1.14 -29.72 -22.26
CA THR A 234 2.06 -28.59 -22.46
C THR A 234 3.20 -28.91 -23.43
N ASP A 235 3.69 -30.14 -23.44
CA ASP A 235 4.75 -30.63 -24.31
C ASP A 235 4.31 -30.99 -25.73
N HIS A 236 3.02 -30.91 -26.04
CA HIS A 236 2.51 -31.19 -27.37
C HIS A 236 3.12 -30.22 -28.42
N PRO A 237 3.53 -30.71 -29.60
CA PRO A 237 4.15 -29.90 -30.65
C PRO A 237 3.36 -28.64 -31.01
N ASP A 238 2.04 -28.76 -31.18
CA ASP A 238 1.17 -27.63 -31.54
C ASP A 238 1.20 -26.48 -30.52
N ILE A 239 1.39 -26.76 -29.23
CA ILE A 239 1.52 -25.73 -28.20
C ILE A 239 2.91 -25.10 -28.26
N GLN A 240 3.96 -25.91 -28.35
CA GLN A 240 5.33 -25.42 -28.36
C GLN A 240 5.69 -24.65 -29.64
N VAL A 241 5.08 -24.97 -30.78
CA VAL A 241 5.16 -24.17 -32.01
C VAL A 241 4.60 -22.77 -31.76
N ASN A 242 3.40 -22.67 -31.16
CA ASN A 242 2.78 -21.38 -30.89
C ASN A 242 3.56 -20.56 -29.84
N VAL A 243 4.16 -21.21 -28.82
CA VAL A 243 5.06 -20.54 -27.87
C VAL A 243 6.26 -19.90 -28.60
N ARG A 244 6.89 -20.64 -29.53
CA ARG A 244 8.00 -20.11 -30.34
C ARG A 244 7.56 -18.98 -31.25
N ASN A 245 6.39 -19.08 -31.87
CA ASN A 245 5.85 -18.02 -32.72
C ASN A 245 5.61 -16.72 -31.92
N ILE A 246 5.05 -16.81 -30.71
CA ILE A 246 4.92 -15.63 -29.82
C ILE A 246 6.29 -15.03 -29.50
N MET A 247 7.29 -15.87 -29.21
CA MET A 247 8.64 -15.37 -28.95
C MET A 247 9.24 -14.65 -30.16
N GLN A 248 9.01 -15.16 -31.38
CA GLN A 248 9.43 -14.49 -32.61
C GLN A 248 8.73 -13.14 -32.80
N CYS A 249 7.41 -13.06 -32.58
CA CYS A 249 6.69 -11.77 -32.59
C CYS A 249 7.29 -10.78 -31.58
N LEU A 250 7.68 -11.25 -30.39
CA LEU A 250 8.30 -10.40 -29.38
C LEU A 250 9.68 -9.87 -29.79
N GLU A 251 10.43 -10.57 -30.66
CA GLU A 251 11.70 -10.06 -31.18
C GLU A 251 11.52 -8.81 -32.06
N GLU A 252 10.36 -8.67 -32.70
CA GLU A 252 9.99 -7.48 -33.49
C GLU A 252 9.48 -6.32 -32.62
N ILE A 253 9.03 -6.62 -31.39
CA ILE A 253 8.49 -5.63 -30.45
C ILE A 253 9.60 -5.06 -29.58
N LYS A 254 9.75 -3.73 -29.57
CA LYS A 254 10.76 -3.05 -28.75
C LYS A 254 10.57 -3.30 -27.24
N ILE A 255 11.67 -3.65 -26.59
CA ILE A 255 11.76 -3.75 -25.13
C ILE A 255 11.54 -2.37 -24.51
N ARG A 256 10.68 -2.30 -23.48
CA ARG A 256 10.19 -1.08 -22.81
C ARG A 256 9.43 -0.12 -23.74
N GLY A 257 8.87 -0.64 -24.84
CA GLY A 257 7.96 0.07 -25.72
C GLY A 257 6.50 -0.09 -25.30
N VAL A 258 5.62 0.79 -25.79
CA VAL A 258 4.17 0.74 -25.49
C VAL A 258 3.51 -0.54 -26.05
N ALA A 259 4.03 -1.11 -27.13
CA ALA A 259 3.53 -2.39 -27.66
C ALA A 259 3.85 -3.58 -26.73
N GLU A 260 4.95 -3.53 -25.96
CA GLU A 260 5.32 -4.60 -25.03
C GLU A 260 4.32 -4.71 -23.87
N THR A 261 3.88 -3.58 -23.31
CA THR A 261 2.86 -3.54 -22.24
C THR A 261 1.47 -3.96 -22.73
N ARG A 262 1.20 -3.88 -24.04
CA ARG A 262 -0.04 -4.40 -24.65
C ARG A 262 0.03 -5.90 -24.95
N CYS A 263 1.21 -6.51 -24.93
CA CYS A 263 1.40 -7.95 -25.17
C CYS A 263 1.37 -8.81 -23.89
N LEU A 264 0.85 -8.29 -22.76
CA LEU A 264 0.85 -9.02 -21.49
C LEU A 264 0.12 -10.38 -21.59
N PHE A 265 -1.03 -10.45 -22.27
CA PHE A 265 -1.76 -11.70 -22.44
C PHE A 265 -0.98 -12.76 -23.24
N PRO A 266 -0.42 -12.45 -24.44
CA PRO A 266 0.46 -13.38 -25.14
C PRO A 266 1.71 -13.80 -24.35
N ILE A 267 2.40 -12.85 -23.71
CA ILE A 267 3.61 -13.15 -22.93
C ILE A 267 3.29 -14.09 -21.77
N PHE A 268 2.21 -13.83 -21.03
CA PHE A 268 1.75 -14.67 -19.93
C PHE A 268 1.35 -16.07 -20.43
N THR A 269 0.54 -16.14 -21.49
CA THR A 269 0.08 -17.41 -22.07
C THR A 269 1.26 -18.27 -22.54
N ALA A 270 2.22 -17.69 -23.25
CA ALA A 270 3.43 -18.39 -23.66
C ALA A 270 4.30 -18.79 -22.46
N GLY A 271 4.40 -17.93 -21.45
CA GLY A 271 5.18 -18.17 -20.24
C GLY A 271 4.68 -19.37 -19.44
N CYS A 272 3.36 -19.52 -19.30
CA CYS A 272 2.74 -20.67 -18.63
C CYS A 272 3.04 -22.00 -19.32
N GLU A 273 3.23 -21.98 -20.65
CA GLU A 273 3.43 -23.19 -21.45
C GLU A 273 4.88 -23.40 -21.90
N ALA A 274 5.81 -22.50 -21.56
CA ALA A 274 7.21 -22.63 -21.93
C ALA A 274 7.89 -23.80 -21.19
N LEU A 275 8.50 -24.73 -21.93
CA LEU A 275 9.19 -25.89 -21.36
C LEU A 275 10.62 -25.60 -20.91
N THR A 276 11.37 -24.81 -21.67
CA THR A 276 12.78 -24.58 -21.40
C THR A 276 12.98 -23.40 -20.46
N GLU A 277 13.96 -23.51 -19.57
CA GLU A 277 14.34 -22.42 -18.67
C GLU A 277 14.71 -21.16 -19.47
N CYS A 278 15.46 -21.31 -20.57
CA CYS A 278 15.80 -20.21 -21.47
C CYS A 278 14.57 -19.44 -21.99
N HIS A 279 13.52 -20.15 -22.45
CA HIS A 279 12.30 -19.50 -22.92
C HIS A 279 11.56 -18.79 -21.78
N ARG A 280 11.44 -19.44 -20.60
CA ARG A 280 10.84 -18.82 -19.41
C ARG A 280 11.57 -17.56 -18.99
N THR A 281 12.89 -17.60 -18.89
CA THR A 281 13.71 -16.44 -18.51
C THR A 281 13.51 -15.28 -19.46
N LYS A 282 13.47 -15.54 -20.78
CA LYS A 282 13.18 -14.50 -21.77
C LYS A 282 11.79 -13.88 -21.56
N LEU A 283 10.74 -14.69 -21.44
CA LEU A 283 9.36 -14.22 -21.28
C LEU A 283 9.14 -13.49 -19.94
N VAL A 284 9.68 -14.01 -18.84
CA VAL A 284 9.68 -13.34 -17.52
C VAL A 284 10.45 -12.01 -17.60
N GLY A 285 11.57 -11.97 -18.31
CA GLY A 285 12.31 -10.74 -18.57
C GLY A 285 11.47 -9.68 -19.32
N ARG A 286 10.63 -10.09 -20.27
CA ARG A 286 9.67 -9.19 -20.95
C ARG A 286 8.59 -8.69 -19.99
N LEU A 287 8.02 -9.54 -19.13
CA LEU A 287 7.06 -9.12 -18.11
C LEU A 287 7.67 -8.10 -17.14
N ALA A 288 8.90 -8.35 -16.65
CA ALA A 288 9.60 -7.43 -15.76
C ALA A 288 9.97 -6.10 -16.43
N ASN A 289 10.17 -6.09 -17.76
CA ASN A 289 10.38 -4.85 -18.51
C ASN A 289 9.07 -4.08 -18.73
N ALA A 290 7.98 -4.78 -19.04
CA ALA A 290 6.64 -4.19 -19.10
C ALA A 290 6.25 -3.58 -17.75
N GLU A 291 6.61 -4.23 -16.65
CA GLU A 291 6.40 -3.72 -15.29
C GLU A 291 7.11 -2.38 -15.09
N LYS A 292 8.39 -2.32 -15.46
CA LYS A 292 9.22 -1.13 -15.29
C LYS A 292 8.81 0.04 -16.18
N SER A 293 8.19 -0.23 -17.33
CA SER A 293 7.89 0.78 -18.36
C SER A 293 6.42 1.21 -18.42
N GLY A 294 5.50 0.43 -17.85
CA GLY A 294 4.08 0.78 -17.85
C GLY A 294 3.25 0.24 -16.68
N MET A 295 3.84 -0.44 -15.69
CA MET A 295 3.13 -0.87 -14.47
C MET A 295 3.69 -0.26 -13.17
N ASN A 296 4.75 0.55 -13.25
CA ASN A 296 5.20 1.39 -12.13
C ASN A 296 4.25 2.59 -11.95
N GLN A 297 4.18 3.14 -10.73
CA GLN A 297 3.55 4.44 -10.50
C GLN A 297 4.15 5.49 -11.45
N GLN A 298 3.43 5.81 -12.53
CA GLN A 298 3.66 7.06 -13.24
C GLN A 298 3.38 8.20 -12.26
N PHE A 299 4.22 9.23 -12.30
CA PHE A 299 3.90 10.45 -11.59
C PHE A 299 2.67 11.07 -12.25
N TYR A 300 1.68 11.46 -11.47
CA TYR A 300 0.48 12.11 -11.98
C TYR A 300 0.81 13.38 -12.78
N ILE A 301 1.79 14.14 -12.31
CA ILE A 301 2.42 15.25 -13.05
C ILE A 301 3.85 14.83 -13.38
N GLU A 302 4.11 14.38 -14.59
CA GLU A 302 5.44 13.99 -15.04
C GLU A 302 6.33 15.19 -15.38
N ASN A 303 7.61 15.15 -14.98
CA ASN A 303 8.60 16.12 -15.45
C ASN A 303 9.21 15.67 -16.78
N LYS A 304 8.83 16.35 -17.87
CA LYS A 304 9.32 16.06 -19.22
C LYS A 304 10.81 16.42 -19.43
N ASN A 305 11.38 17.24 -18.56
CA ASN A 305 12.75 17.74 -18.65
C ASN A 305 13.71 17.05 -17.68
N VAL A 306 13.36 15.88 -17.13
CA VAL A 306 14.25 15.16 -16.23
C VAL A 306 15.61 14.90 -16.88
N GLY A 307 16.69 15.25 -16.20
CA GLY A 307 18.06 15.19 -16.70
C GLY A 307 18.54 16.42 -17.48
N ASN A 308 17.66 17.38 -17.80
CA ASN A 308 18.04 18.61 -18.49
C ASN A 308 18.78 19.58 -17.57
N LYS A 309 20.11 19.50 -17.56
CA LYS A 309 20.96 20.40 -16.75
C LYS A 309 20.97 21.85 -17.23
N ALA A 310 20.32 22.17 -18.36
CA ALA A 310 20.15 23.56 -18.81
C ALA A 310 19.06 24.29 -18.01
N ASP A 311 18.13 23.55 -17.38
CA ASP A 311 17.12 24.12 -16.50
C ASP A 311 17.71 24.31 -15.08
N SER A 312 17.40 25.44 -14.43
CA SER A 312 17.97 25.80 -13.14
C SER A 312 17.44 24.98 -11.95
N GLU A 313 16.28 24.33 -12.11
CA GLU A 313 15.61 23.55 -11.08
C GLU A 313 14.97 22.28 -11.65
N ASP A 314 14.57 21.36 -10.77
CA ASP A 314 13.78 20.16 -11.07
C ASP A 314 14.33 19.10 -12.03
N TRP A 315 15.51 19.29 -12.64
CA TRP A 315 16.09 18.27 -13.54
C TRP A 315 16.43 16.93 -12.84
N ARG A 316 16.40 16.87 -11.50
CA ARG A 316 16.49 15.62 -10.71
C ARG A 316 15.14 15.09 -10.21
N ILE A 317 14.04 15.80 -10.45
CA ILE A 317 12.69 15.46 -10.02
C ILE A 317 11.98 14.74 -11.16
N ARG A 318 11.49 13.52 -10.90
CA ARG A 318 10.78 12.71 -11.90
C ARG A 318 9.35 13.20 -12.17
N GLY A 319 8.74 13.83 -11.17
CA GLY A 319 7.37 14.33 -11.22
C GLY A 319 6.75 14.43 -9.83
N TYR A 320 5.45 14.68 -9.79
CA TYR A 320 4.68 14.89 -8.56
C TYR A 320 3.40 14.07 -8.56
N ASN A 321 3.06 13.50 -7.40
CA ASN A 321 1.77 12.85 -7.16
C ASN A 321 0.97 13.71 -6.17
N PRO A 322 -0.34 13.91 -6.39
CA PRO A 322 -1.18 14.62 -5.43
C PRO A 322 -1.25 13.87 -4.11
N LEU A 323 -1.07 14.58 -3.01
CA LEU A 323 -1.23 14.05 -1.65
C LEU A 323 -2.60 14.46 -1.11
N THR A 324 -3.31 13.53 -0.46
CA THR A 324 -4.54 13.84 0.27
C THR A 324 -4.21 14.89 1.34
N PRO A 325 -4.93 16.02 1.44
CA PRO A 325 -4.67 17.01 2.48
C PRO A 325 -5.11 16.49 3.86
N PRO A 326 -4.48 16.96 4.95
CA PRO A 326 -4.80 16.49 6.30
C PRO A 326 -6.28 16.61 6.69
N ASP A 327 -6.94 17.71 6.37
CA ASP A 327 -8.36 17.95 6.68
C ASP A 327 -9.28 16.91 6.02
N LEU A 328 -9.04 16.58 4.76
CA LEU A 328 -9.78 15.56 4.03
C LEU A 328 -9.59 14.19 4.69
N LEU A 329 -8.37 13.83 5.05
CA LEU A 329 -8.11 12.56 5.73
C LEU A 329 -8.76 12.51 7.13
N GLN A 330 -8.70 13.61 7.87
CA GLN A 330 -9.35 13.74 9.18
C GLN A 330 -10.89 13.71 9.08
N HIS A 331 -11.44 14.16 7.96
CA HIS A 331 -12.87 14.06 7.66
C HIS A 331 -13.29 12.64 7.25
N GLU A 332 -12.51 11.97 6.39
CA GLU A 332 -12.73 10.58 5.97
C GLU A 332 -12.65 9.61 7.16
N ILE A 333 -11.66 9.82 8.04
CA ILE A 333 -11.41 8.98 9.22
C ILE A 333 -11.43 9.88 10.47
N PRO A 334 -12.62 10.20 10.99
CA PRO A 334 -12.76 11.06 12.14
C PRO A 334 -12.34 10.35 13.42
N GLN A 335 -11.81 11.12 14.36
CA GLN A 335 -11.58 10.63 15.71
C GLN A 335 -12.92 10.31 16.39
N THR A 336 -13.07 9.11 16.92
CA THR A 336 -14.27 8.75 17.71
C THR A 336 -14.26 9.47 19.06
N THR A 337 -15.41 9.61 19.71
CA THR A 337 -15.49 10.20 21.06
C THR A 337 -14.62 9.45 22.08
N ALA A 338 -14.59 8.11 22.00
CA ALA A 338 -13.75 7.27 22.85
C ALA A 338 -12.25 7.49 22.59
N SER A 339 -11.86 7.58 21.31
CA SER A 339 -10.48 7.90 20.92
C SER A 339 -10.05 9.26 21.45
N LYS A 340 -10.88 10.30 21.24
CA LYS A 340 -10.59 11.66 21.71
C LYS A 340 -10.42 11.72 23.22
N ARG A 341 -11.31 11.05 23.97
CA ARG A 341 -11.21 10.95 25.44
C ARG A 341 -9.89 10.31 25.86
N THR A 342 -9.57 9.15 25.30
CA THR A 342 -8.31 8.43 25.59
C THR A 342 -7.10 9.32 25.36
N VAL A 343 -7.05 10.03 24.24
CA VAL A 343 -5.91 10.89 23.90
C VAL A 343 -5.78 12.07 24.86
N ILE A 344 -6.87 12.78 25.16
CA ILE A 344 -6.82 13.94 26.06
C ILE A 344 -6.42 13.51 27.47
N GLU A 345 -7.11 12.52 28.04
CA GLU A 345 -6.84 12.04 29.40
C GLU A 345 -5.39 11.55 29.53
N SER A 346 -4.91 10.76 28.56
CA SER A 346 -3.54 10.26 28.61
C SER A 346 -2.47 11.33 28.40
N ARG A 347 -2.75 12.42 27.67
CA ARG A 347 -1.80 13.55 27.58
C ARG A 347 -1.62 14.20 28.94
N ASP A 348 -2.71 14.42 29.66
CA ASP A 348 -2.67 14.99 31.00
C ASP A 348 -1.94 14.05 31.98
N GLU A 349 -2.19 12.74 31.91
CA GLU A 349 -1.46 11.74 32.71
C GLU A 349 0.04 11.71 32.39
N VAL A 350 0.41 11.71 31.10
CA VAL A 350 1.82 11.71 30.69
C VAL A 350 2.50 13.01 31.12
N ALA A 351 1.85 14.17 30.93
CA ALA A 351 2.38 15.46 31.37
C ALA A 351 2.59 15.47 32.89
N ALA A 352 1.65 14.93 33.67
CA ALA A 352 1.81 14.81 35.13
C ALA A 352 3.03 13.96 35.52
N VAL A 353 3.29 12.85 34.82
CA VAL A 353 4.49 12.03 35.04
C VAL A 353 5.77 12.76 34.60
N VAL A 354 5.74 13.50 33.49
CA VAL A 354 6.88 14.29 32.98
C VAL A 354 7.24 15.41 33.96
N GLN A 355 6.24 16.13 34.46
CA GLN A 355 6.40 17.23 35.41
C GLN A 355 6.67 16.75 36.85
N GLY A 356 6.38 15.48 37.15
CA GLY A 356 6.60 14.91 38.48
C GLY A 356 5.49 15.23 39.49
N VAL A 357 4.29 15.54 38.98
CA VAL A 357 3.09 15.87 39.77
C VAL A 357 2.04 14.75 39.73
N ASP A 358 2.34 13.59 39.14
CA ASP A 358 1.49 12.40 39.22
C ASP A 358 1.40 11.91 40.67
N ASP A 359 0.21 12.00 41.27
CA ASP A 359 -0.05 11.62 42.67
C ASP A 359 0.34 10.17 42.98
N ARG A 360 0.18 9.29 42.00
CA ARG A 360 0.48 7.86 42.11
C ARG A 360 1.97 7.55 41.93
N LYS A 361 2.79 8.55 41.57
CA LYS A 361 4.22 8.42 41.26
C LYS A 361 4.50 7.23 40.32
N ARG A 362 3.68 7.10 39.28
CA ARG A 362 3.76 6.02 38.28
C ARG A 362 5.03 6.12 37.43
N LEU A 363 5.39 5.01 36.78
CA LEU A 363 6.43 4.96 35.75
C LEU A 363 5.76 4.99 34.36
N LEU A 364 6.17 5.90 33.49
CA LEU A 364 5.75 5.92 32.09
C LEU A 364 6.43 4.77 31.33
N VAL A 365 5.64 3.90 30.69
CA VAL A 365 6.17 2.76 29.93
C VAL A 365 5.72 2.85 28.49
N VAL A 366 6.62 3.24 27.58
CA VAL A 366 6.38 3.23 26.13
C VAL A 366 6.82 1.88 25.57
N VAL A 367 5.86 0.99 25.28
CA VAL A 367 6.14 -0.41 24.94
C VAL A 367 5.34 -0.88 23.73
N GLY A 368 5.98 -1.62 22.83
CA GLY A 368 5.34 -2.18 21.64
C GLY A 368 6.32 -2.38 20.47
N PRO A 369 5.80 -2.68 19.27
CA PRO A 369 6.65 -3.08 18.15
C PRO A 369 7.68 -2.02 17.75
N CYS A 370 8.86 -2.45 17.27
CA CYS A 370 9.85 -1.51 16.72
C CYS A 370 9.24 -0.62 15.62
N SER A 371 8.48 -1.23 14.71
CA SER A 371 7.64 -0.55 13.73
C SER A 371 6.45 -1.42 13.32
N ILE A 372 5.28 -0.84 13.15
CA ILE A 372 4.07 -1.55 12.73
C ILE A 372 4.03 -1.67 11.20
N HIS A 373 3.96 -2.91 10.71
CA HIS A 373 3.82 -3.23 9.29
C HIS A 373 2.51 -4.00 8.98
N ASP A 374 1.86 -4.52 10.04
CA ASP A 374 0.63 -5.29 9.99
C ASP A 374 -0.37 -4.72 11.02
N PRO A 375 -1.39 -3.96 10.58
CA PRO A 375 -2.41 -3.39 11.46
C PRO A 375 -3.18 -4.44 12.27
N GLU A 376 -3.41 -5.65 11.73
CA GLU A 376 -4.16 -6.70 12.43
C GLU A 376 -3.35 -7.25 13.60
N ALA A 377 -2.07 -7.55 13.37
CA ALA A 377 -1.15 -7.94 14.45
C ALA A 377 -1.00 -6.85 15.52
N ALA A 378 -0.98 -5.57 15.12
CA ALA A 378 -0.91 -4.45 16.05
C ALA A 378 -2.17 -4.33 16.93
N LEU A 379 -3.36 -4.54 16.37
CA LEU A 379 -4.61 -4.54 17.13
C LEU A 379 -4.69 -5.71 18.11
N ALA A 380 -4.22 -6.89 17.72
CA ALA A 380 -4.13 -8.05 18.61
C ALA A 380 -3.09 -7.83 19.74
N TYR A 381 -1.96 -7.17 19.44
CA TYR A 381 -0.97 -6.81 20.47
C TYR A 381 -1.56 -5.78 21.45
N CYS A 382 -2.37 -4.84 20.96
CA CYS A 382 -3.09 -3.88 21.78
C CYS A 382 -4.05 -4.55 22.78
N ASP A 383 -4.72 -5.64 22.41
CA ASP A 383 -5.57 -6.42 23.34
C ASP A 383 -4.78 -6.98 24.52
N LEU A 384 -3.60 -7.54 24.25
CA LEU A 384 -2.69 -8.03 25.29
C LEU A 384 -2.23 -6.88 26.20
N LEU A 385 -1.84 -5.76 25.59
CA LEU A 385 -1.32 -4.61 26.32
C LEU A 385 -2.40 -3.90 27.16
N LEU A 386 -3.67 -3.91 26.73
CA LEU A 386 -4.79 -3.39 27.52
C LEU A 386 -4.99 -4.18 28.82
N GLN A 387 -4.82 -5.50 28.78
CA GLN A 387 -4.90 -6.34 29.98
C GLN A 387 -3.76 -6.00 30.96
N ALA A 388 -2.53 -5.86 30.46
CA ALA A 388 -1.39 -5.46 31.27
C ALA A 388 -1.55 -4.03 31.83
N ARG A 389 -2.11 -3.10 31.05
CA ARG A 389 -2.40 -1.74 31.52
C ARG A 389 -3.39 -1.73 32.67
N GLU A 390 -4.46 -2.51 32.59
CA GLU A 390 -5.43 -2.59 33.69
C GLU A 390 -4.80 -3.23 34.95
N LYS A 391 -4.02 -4.32 34.77
CA LYS A 391 -3.30 -5.01 35.85
C LYS A 391 -2.35 -4.07 36.62
N HIS A 392 -1.69 -3.15 35.92
CA HIS A 392 -0.63 -2.31 36.48
C HIS A 392 -0.97 -0.83 36.61
N LYS A 393 -2.24 -0.42 36.45
CA LYS A 393 -2.65 0.99 36.37
C LYS A 393 -2.26 1.88 37.56
N ASP A 394 -2.01 1.28 38.72
CA ASP A 394 -1.61 1.99 39.94
C ASP A 394 -0.09 2.22 40.01
N GLU A 395 0.71 1.50 39.23
CA GLU A 395 2.17 1.59 39.17
C GLU A 395 2.71 2.15 37.85
N LEU A 396 2.09 1.75 36.74
CA LEU A 396 2.59 1.99 35.39
C LEU A 396 1.57 2.78 34.58
N LEU A 397 2.06 3.82 33.90
CA LEU A 397 1.34 4.49 32.82
C LEU A 397 1.79 3.88 31.50
N ILE A 398 1.10 2.83 31.06
CA ILE A 398 1.45 2.09 29.84
C ILE A 398 0.91 2.82 28.62
N VAL A 399 1.80 3.11 27.66
CA VAL A 399 1.51 3.72 26.36
C VAL A 399 2.04 2.81 25.26
N MET A 400 1.20 2.46 24.30
CA MET A 400 1.61 1.60 23.20
C MET A 400 2.54 2.34 22.25
N ARG A 401 3.70 1.74 21.97
CA ARG A 401 4.61 2.18 20.90
C ARG A 401 4.00 1.85 19.54
N SER A 402 3.58 2.86 18.79
CA SER A 402 2.88 2.75 17.51
C SER A 402 3.67 3.40 16.36
N TYR A 403 4.95 3.07 16.26
CA TYR A 403 5.85 3.67 15.27
C TYR A 403 5.58 3.10 13.88
N LEU A 404 5.55 3.96 12.86
CA LEU A 404 5.16 3.56 11.49
C LEU A 404 6.34 3.35 10.56
N GLU A 405 7.51 3.90 10.90
CA GLU A 405 8.71 3.82 10.10
C GLU A 405 9.95 3.70 11.01
N LYS A 406 11.02 3.14 10.46
CA LYS A 406 12.36 3.18 11.05
C LYS A 406 13.30 4.01 10.18
N PRO A 407 13.88 5.12 10.67
CA PRO A 407 14.84 5.88 9.89
C PRO A 407 16.13 5.08 9.64
N ARG A 408 16.47 4.90 8.35
CA ARG A 408 17.64 4.12 7.91
C ARG A 408 18.50 4.86 6.90
N THR A 409 19.81 4.64 7.00
CA THR A 409 20.83 5.12 6.04
C THR A 409 21.09 4.12 4.91
N THR A 410 20.50 2.92 4.98
CA THR A 410 20.64 1.84 3.99
C THR A 410 19.28 1.50 3.35
N VAL A 411 19.33 0.80 2.21
CA VAL A 411 18.14 0.35 1.47
C VAL A 411 17.35 -0.69 2.30
N GLY A 412 16.02 -0.56 2.28
CA GLY A 412 15.06 -1.52 2.80
C GLY A 412 13.67 -0.88 2.97
N TRP A 413 12.71 -1.62 3.52
CA TRP A 413 11.34 -1.14 3.77
C TRP A 413 11.30 0.25 4.43
N LYS A 414 10.40 1.10 3.93
CA LYS A 414 10.31 2.54 4.24
C LYS A 414 9.19 2.91 5.23
N GLY A 415 8.57 1.91 5.86
CA GLY A 415 7.49 2.12 6.82
C GLY A 415 6.10 2.07 6.20
N LEU A 416 5.09 1.97 7.06
CA LEU A 416 3.69 1.74 6.70
C LEU A 416 3.10 2.91 5.91
N ILE A 417 3.52 4.15 6.21
CA ILE A 417 3.08 5.32 5.46
C ILE A 417 3.63 5.26 4.04
N ASN A 418 4.95 5.09 3.89
CA ASN A 418 5.57 5.13 2.57
C ASN A 418 5.20 3.92 1.72
N ASP A 419 5.30 2.71 2.28
CA ASP A 419 5.20 1.44 1.55
C ASP A 419 4.29 0.44 2.28
N PRO A 420 2.96 0.67 2.29
CA PRO A 420 2.01 -0.12 3.09
C PRO A 420 1.86 -1.58 2.64
N ASP A 421 2.18 -1.86 1.37
CA ASP A 421 2.06 -3.20 0.77
C ASP A 421 3.37 -4.01 0.89
N ILE A 422 4.45 -3.38 1.36
CA ILE A 422 5.78 -4.00 1.54
C ILE A 422 6.31 -4.56 0.21
N ASP A 423 6.09 -3.82 -0.87
CA ASP A 423 6.43 -4.19 -2.25
C ASP A 423 7.27 -3.10 -2.96
N GLY A 424 7.59 -2.01 -2.27
CA GLY A 424 8.31 -0.88 -2.84
C GLY A 424 7.45 0.00 -3.76
N SER A 425 6.12 -0.12 -3.70
CA SER A 425 5.20 0.63 -4.58
C SER A 425 4.98 2.09 -4.17
N PHE A 426 5.43 2.50 -2.97
CA PHE A 426 5.32 3.88 -2.46
C PHE A 426 3.89 4.47 -2.44
N LYS A 427 2.88 3.68 -2.06
CA LYS A 427 1.47 4.13 -2.00
C LYS A 427 1.18 5.00 -0.77
N ILE A 428 1.78 6.20 -0.70
CA ILE A 428 1.73 7.11 0.46
C ILE A 428 0.29 7.46 0.87
N ASN A 429 -0.60 7.79 -0.07
CA ASN A 429 -2.01 8.09 0.22
C ASN A 429 -2.77 6.91 0.86
N LYS A 430 -2.41 5.67 0.50
CA LYS A 430 -2.95 4.45 1.12
C LYS A 430 -2.35 4.26 2.51
N GLY A 431 -1.04 4.45 2.65
CA GLY A 431 -0.33 4.32 3.92
C GLY A 431 -0.82 5.32 4.97
N LEU A 432 -1.11 6.57 4.60
CA LEU A 432 -1.71 7.57 5.50
C LEU A 432 -3.11 7.15 5.99
N ARG A 433 -3.96 6.61 5.11
CA ARG A 433 -5.28 6.09 5.49
C ARG A 433 -5.17 4.92 6.45
N LEU A 434 -4.30 3.95 6.15
CA LEU A 434 -4.07 2.80 7.01
C LEU A 434 -3.51 3.21 8.38
N ALA A 435 -2.51 4.10 8.41
CA ALA A 435 -1.91 4.60 9.64
C ALA A 435 -2.94 5.33 10.51
N ARG A 436 -3.74 6.23 9.91
CA ARG A 436 -4.76 6.98 10.66
C ARG A 436 -5.86 6.07 11.18
N GLN A 437 -6.38 5.15 10.35
CA GLN A 437 -7.39 4.19 10.78
C GLN A 437 -6.89 3.37 11.96
N LEU A 438 -5.67 2.81 11.85
CA LEU A 438 -5.06 2.06 12.94
C LEU A 438 -4.95 2.89 14.23
N PHE A 439 -4.50 4.15 14.15
CA PHE A 439 -4.38 5.00 15.33
C PHE A 439 -5.74 5.32 15.96
N VAL A 440 -6.77 5.56 15.15
CA VAL A 440 -8.15 5.71 15.63
C VAL A 440 -8.63 4.44 16.31
N ASP A 441 -8.39 3.27 15.72
CA ASP A 441 -8.83 1.99 16.29
C ASP A 441 -8.13 1.69 17.62
N LEU A 442 -6.81 1.87 17.70
CA LEU A 442 -6.04 1.67 18.94
C LEU A 442 -6.55 2.57 20.07
N THR A 443 -6.72 3.87 19.79
CA THR A 443 -7.16 4.84 20.79
C THR A 443 -8.64 4.71 21.13
N ALA A 444 -9.49 4.28 20.19
CA ALA A 444 -10.90 4.00 20.43
C ALA A 444 -11.11 2.81 21.38
N LYS A 445 -10.20 1.83 21.37
CA LYS A 445 -10.16 0.73 22.35
C LYS A 445 -9.68 1.17 23.74
N GLY A 446 -9.28 2.43 23.88
CA GLY A 446 -8.78 2.97 25.14
C GLY A 446 -7.26 3.00 25.25
N MET A 447 -6.48 2.52 24.28
CA MET A 447 -5.02 2.47 24.39
C MET A 447 -4.37 3.80 23.96
N PRO A 448 -3.68 4.53 24.85
CA PRO A 448 -2.86 5.66 24.44
C PRO A 448 -1.68 5.18 23.61
N ILE A 449 -1.27 6.00 22.64
CA ILE A 449 -0.22 5.63 21.69
C ILE A 449 0.90 6.67 21.63
N ALA A 450 2.10 6.17 21.34
CA ALA A 450 3.32 6.93 21.13
C ALA A 450 3.87 6.73 19.71
N SER A 451 4.37 7.78 19.07
CA SER A 451 5.04 7.69 17.77
C SER A 451 6.27 8.59 17.68
N GLU A 452 7.11 8.36 16.68
CA GLU A 452 8.25 9.22 16.35
C GLU A 452 7.86 10.27 15.31
N MET A 453 8.32 11.51 15.50
CA MET A 453 8.19 12.55 14.48
C MET A 453 9.45 12.54 13.62
N LEU A 454 9.33 11.92 12.45
CA LEU A 454 10.42 11.74 11.48
C LEU A 454 10.53 12.88 10.46
N ASP A 455 9.43 13.61 10.27
CA ASP A 455 9.32 14.74 9.36
C ASP A 455 8.32 15.77 9.93
N THR A 456 8.22 16.93 9.28
CA THR A 456 7.41 18.07 9.74
C THR A 456 6.03 18.17 9.09
N ILE A 457 5.64 17.19 8.27
CA ILE A 457 4.36 17.15 7.53
C ILE A 457 3.45 16.07 8.10
N SER A 458 3.94 14.83 8.28
CA SER A 458 3.16 13.70 8.78
C SER A 458 2.42 13.96 10.11
N PRO A 459 2.93 14.78 11.06
CA PRO A 459 2.17 15.12 12.26
C PRO A 459 0.83 15.81 11.96
N GLN A 460 0.69 16.53 10.85
CA GLN A 460 -0.59 17.17 10.50
C GLN A 460 -1.71 16.15 10.28
N PHE A 461 -1.37 14.91 9.92
CA PHE A 461 -2.31 13.84 9.64
C PHE A 461 -2.66 12.98 10.86
N LEU A 462 -1.77 12.90 11.85
CA LEU A 462 -1.81 11.87 12.90
C LEU A 462 -1.67 12.41 14.33
N ALA A 463 -1.17 13.63 14.52
CA ALA A 463 -0.84 14.16 15.85
C ALA A 463 -2.06 14.30 16.78
N ASP A 464 -3.28 14.40 16.24
CA ASP A 464 -4.52 14.42 17.03
C ASP A 464 -4.81 13.10 17.76
N LEU A 465 -4.08 12.04 17.43
CA LEU A 465 -4.24 10.69 17.99
C LEU A 465 -3.11 10.28 18.94
N LEU A 466 -2.08 11.10 19.11
CA LEU A 466 -0.89 10.76 19.90
C LEU A 466 -0.97 11.30 21.33
N SER A 467 -0.51 10.52 22.29
CA SER A 467 -0.46 10.87 23.73
C SER A 467 0.92 11.35 24.18
N VAL A 468 1.97 10.88 23.51
CA VAL A 468 3.37 11.24 23.72
C VAL A 468 4.12 11.02 22.41
N GLY A 469 5.17 11.80 22.16
CA GLY A 469 6.01 11.61 20.99
C GLY A 469 7.49 11.56 21.30
N ALA A 470 8.28 11.19 20.31
CA ALA A 470 9.74 11.19 20.41
C ALA A 470 10.39 11.84 19.19
N ILE A 471 11.48 12.56 19.43
CA ILE A 471 12.44 12.99 18.41
C ILE A 471 13.63 12.03 18.43
N GLY A 472 13.92 11.47 17.25
CA GLY A 472 14.98 10.50 17.06
C GLY A 472 16.38 11.07 17.27
N ALA A 473 17.33 10.21 17.62
CA ALA A 473 18.72 10.61 17.90
C ALA A 473 19.43 11.32 16.73
N ARG A 474 18.95 11.13 15.49
CA ARG A 474 19.50 11.78 14.27
C ARG A 474 18.82 13.12 13.95
N THR A 475 17.70 13.42 14.60
CA THR A 475 16.91 14.64 14.37
C THR A 475 16.81 15.52 15.61
N THR A 476 17.31 15.08 16.78
CA THR A 476 17.41 15.90 18.00
C THR A 476 18.15 17.23 17.78
N GLU A 477 19.18 17.24 16.92
CA GLU A 477 19.92 18.47 16.55
C GLU A 477 19.27 19.28 15.44
N SER A 478 18.23 18.76 14.79
CA SER A 478 17.55 19.45 13.70
C SER A 478 16.70 20.58 14.24
N GLN A 479 16.99 21.80 13.80
CA GLN A 479 16.19 23.00 14.12
C GLN A 479 14.71 22.79 13.75
N LEU A 480 14.43 22.24 12.56
CA LEU A 480 13.06 21.97 12.10
C LEU A 480 12.28 21.05 13.05
N HIS A 481 12.94 20.06 13.65
CA HIS A 481 12.27 19.14 14.58
C HIS A 481 12.07 19.76 15.96
N ARG A 482 12.96 20.66 16.39
CA ARG A 482 12.79 21.45 17.62
C ARG A 482 11.62 22.43 17.50
N GLU A 483 11.54 23.14 16.38
CA GLU A 483 10.44 24.05 16.03
C GLU A 483 9.11 23.30 15.88
N LEU A 484 9.12 22.09 15.29
CA LEU A 484 7.94 21.23 15.29
C LEU A 484 7.52 20.87 16.71
N ALA A 485 8.46 20.37 17.53
CA ALA A 485 8.18 19.88 18.87
C ALA A 485 7.66 20.98 19.83
N SER A 486 8.06 22.25 19.63
CA SER A 486 7.53 23.39 20.38
C SER A 486 6.05 23.69 20.09
N GLY A 487 5.48 23.11 19.03
CA GLY A 487 4.07 23.23 18.66
C GLY A 487 3.24 21.95 18.82
N LEU A 488 3.84 20.83 19.23
CA LEU A 488 3.10 19.58 19.43
C LEU A 488 2.26 19.64 20.71
N SER A 489 1.04 19.13 20.63
CA SER A 489 0.05 19.20 21.72
C SER A 489 0.15 18.05 22.73
N PHE A 490 1.35 17.49 22.90
CA PHE A 490 1.63 16.37 23.81
C PHE A 490 3.11 16.39 24.24
N PRO A 491 3.46 15.68 25.33
CA PRO A 491 4.84 15.60 25.79
C PRO A 491 5.80 14.97 24.76
N VAL A 492 7.03 15.48 24.67
CA VAL A 492 8.02 15.06 23.66
C VAL A 492 9.34 14.64 24.28
N GLY A 493 9.76 13.40 24.02
CA GLY A 493 11.07 12.89 24.44
C GLY A 493 12.15 13.11 23.37
N PHE A 494 13.30 13.67 23.75
CA PHE A 494 14.46 13.85 22.88
C PHE A 494 15.52 12.79 23.17
N LYS A 495 15.84 11.96 22.18
CA LYS A 495 16.92 10.97 22.33
C LYS A 495 18.28 11.66 22.38
N ASN A 496 19.17 11.16 23.25
CA ASN A 496 20.58 11.55 23.22
C ASN A 496 21.22 11.22 21.85
N GLY A 497 22.32 11.91 21.51
CA GLY A 497 23.03 11.75 20.24
C GLY A 497 23.49 10.30 20.00
N THR A 498 23.70 9.90 18.75
CA THR A 498 24.07 8.51 18.43
C THR A 498 25.41 8.07 19.02
N ASP A 499 26.27 9.03 19.33
CA ASP A 499 27.54 8.88 20.04
C ASP A 499 27.40 8.77 21.57
N GLY A 500 26.19 8.96 22.10
CA GLY A 500 25.90 8.98 23.53
C GLY A 500 25.86 10.39 24.13
N SER A 501 26.04 11.45 23.34
CA SER A 501 26.09 12.83 23.85
C SER A 501 24.72 13.29 24.35
N LEU A 502 24.67 13.77 25.59
CA LEU A 502 23.43 14.23 26.21
C LEU A 502 23.14 15.72 25.93
N GLY A 503 24.19 16.53 25.73
CA GLY A 503 24.07 17.98 25.55
C GLY A 503 23.09 18.38 24.45
N VAL A 504 23.10 17.66 23.32
CA VAL A 504 22.20 17.91 22.18
C VAL A 504 20.71 17.79 22.53
N ALA A 505 20.36 16.86 23.44
CA ALA A 505 18.99 16.66 23.90
C ALA A 505 18.60 17.71 24.95
N ILE A 506 19.51 18.08 25.84
CA ILE A 506 19.27 19.15 26.83
C ILE A 506 19.08 20.50 26.14
N ASP A 507 19.94 20.84 25.18
CA ASP A 507 19.83 22.09 24.43
C ASP A 507 18.56 22.10 23.55
N ALA A 508 18.12 20.94 23.04
CA ALA A 508 16.82 20.83 22.37
C ALA A 508 15.67 21.16 23.32
N ILE A 509 15.65 20.59 24.53
CA ILE A 509 14.63 20.90 25.55
C ILE A 509 14.63 22.38 25.92
N GLY A 510 15.81 23.00 26.05
CA GLY A 510 15.92 24.44 26.27
C GLY A 510 15.29 25.26 25.14
N ALA A 511 15.51 24.87 23.88
CA ALA A 511 14.97 25.57 22.73
C ALA A 511 13.44 25.43 22.59
N VAL A 512 12.90 24.22 22.77
CA VAL A 512 11.48 23.93 22.46
C VAL A 512 10.49 24.52 23.45
N LYS A 513 10.94 24.94 24.63
CA LYS A 513 10.11 25.65 25.62
C LYS A 513 9.71 27.06 25.19
N HIS A 514 10.33 27.60 24.14
CA HIS A 514 10.07 28.94 23.65
C HIS A 514 9.17 28.97 22.41
N PRO A 515 8.53 30.11 22.11
CA PRO A 515 7.85 30.34 20.83
C PRO A 515 8.81 30.25 19.63
N HIS A 516 8.34 29.66 18.53
CA HIS A 516 9.05 29.57 17.25
C HIS A 516 8.15 30.00 16.09
N HIS A 517 8.77 30.38 14.97
CA HIS A 517 8.09 30.56 13.68
C HIS A 517 8.81 29.76 12.60
N PHE A 518 8.09 28.90 11.87
CA PHE A 518 8.69 28.03 10.86
C PHE A 518 7.72 27.71 9.72
N LEU A 519 8.26 27.21 8.61
CA LEU A 519 7.48 26.80 7.45
C LEU A 519 6.95 25.37 7.64
N SER A 520 5.64 25.19 7.49
CA SER A 520 4.99 23.88 7.49
C SER A 520 3.75 23.89 6.59
N VAL A 521 2.96 22.83 6.63
CA VAL A 521 1.69 22.73 5.91
C VAL A 521 0.50 22.88 6.86
N THR A 522 -0.55 23.53 6.37
CA THR A 522 -1.84 23.68 7.07
C THR A 522 -2.71 22.43 6.89
N LYS A 523 -3.84 22.37 7.62
CA LYS A 523 -4.80 21.27 7.46
C LYS A 523 -5.35 21.12 6.03
N PRO A 524 -5.60 22.21 5.26
CA PRO A 524 -5.94 22.13 3.84
C PRO A 524 -4.79 21.71 2.91
N GLY A 525 -3.58 21.45 3.43
CA GLY A 525 -2.43 21.00 2.64
C GLY A 525 -1.62 22.10 1.95
N VAL A 526 -1.82 23.37 2.31
CA VAL A 526 -1.07 24.52 1.76
C VAL A 526 0.05 24.93 2.70
N VAL A 527 1.21 25.32 2.15
CA VAL A 527 2.35 25.83 2.92
C VAL A 527 1.99 27.13 3.66
N ALA A 528 2.40 27.27 4.91
CA ALA A 528 2.19 28.46 5.72
C ALA A 528 3.33 28.67 6.73
N ILE A 529 3.35 29.88 7.31
CA ILE A 529 4.15 30.20 8.49
C ILE A 529 3.33 29.76 9.72
N VAL A 530 3.91 28.87 10.52
CA VAL A 530 3.34 28.40 11.79
C VAL A 530 4.02 29.13 12.93
N GLY A 531 3.25 29.67 13.87
CA GLY A 531 3.75 30.22 15.14
C GLY A 531 3.40 29.27 16.30
N THR A 532 4.36 28.93 17.15
CA THR A 532 4.16 28.06 18.33
C THR A 532 4.26 28.85 19.62
N THR A 533 3.70 28.31 20.70
CA THR A 533 3.79 28.90 22.04
C THR A 533 4.97 28.36 22.86
N GLY A 534 5.58 27.25 22.43
CA GLY A 534 6.53 26.49 23.23
C GLY A 534 5.87 25.26 23.85
N ASN A 535 6.69 24.25 24.17
CA ASN A 535 6.28 23.01 24.81
C ASN A 535 7.15 22.75 26.06
N GLU A 536 6.53 22.85 27.22
CA GLU A 536 7.21 22.67 28.52
C GLU A 536 7.36 21.21 28.91
N ASP A 537 6.58 20.31 28.31
CA ASP A 537 6.48 18.89 28.63
C ASP A 537 7.50 18.04 27.86
N CYS A 538 8.76 18.52 27.83
CA CYS A 538 9.84 17.84 27.11
C CYS A 538 10.83 17.20 28.07
N PHE A 539 11.32 16.00 27.70
CA PHE A 539 12.22 15.20 28.54
C PHE A 539 13.31 14.51 27.70
N VAL A 540 14.36 14.02 28.37
CA VAL A 540 15.45 13.28 27.73
C VAL A 540 15.13 11.80 27.66
N ILE A 541 15.54 11.14 26.57
CA ILE A 541 15.58 9.69 26.43
C ILE A 541 17.04 9.21 26.32
N LEU A 542 17.50 8.42 27.30
CA LEU A 542 18.80 7.75 27.31
C LEU A 542 18.72 6.43 26.54
N ARG A 543 19.47 6.29 25.46
CA ARG A 543 19.41 5.15 24.51
C ARG A 543 20.75 4.46 24.23
N GLY A 544 21.76 4.76 25.02
CA GLY A 544 23.17 4.38 24.85
C GLY A 544 23.90 5.30 23.88
N GLY A 545 25.07 4.88 23.42
CA GLY A 545 25.94 5.59 22.47
C GLY A 545 26.84 4.63 21.69
N THR A 546 27.61 5.13 20.73
CA THR A 546 28.83 4.42 20.29
C THR A 546 29.86 4.31 21.43
N ARG A 547 29.77 5.18 22.44
CA ARG A 547 30.58 5.15 23.67
C ARG A 547 30.17 4.06 24.68
N GLY A 548 29.04 3.38 24.47
CA GLY A 548 28.55 2.33 25.36
C GLY A 548 27.11 2.53 25.80
N THR A 549 26.67 1.71 26.75
CA THR A 549 25.35 1.82 27.39
C THR A 549 25.30 3.02 28.32
N ASN A 550 24.11 3.56 28.61
CA ASN A 550 23.93 4.68 29.53
C ASN A 550 22.68 4.56 30.43
N TYR A 551 22.37 3.34 30.87
CA TYR A 551 21.23 3.06 31.76
C TYR A 551 21.63 2.76 33.21
N ASP A 552 22.93 2.53 33.47
CA ASP A 552 23.45 2.22 34.80
C ASP A 552 23.40 3.44 35.73
N ALA A 553 23.47 3.20 37.04
CA ALA A 553 23.34 4.25 38.05
C ALA A 553 24.35 5.41 37.91
N ALA A 554 25.58 5.14 37.43
CA ALA A 554 26.56 6.21 37.21
C ALA A 554 26.16 7.09 36.03
N SER A 555 25.70 6.49 34.93
CA SER A 555 25.15 7.21 33.78
C SER A 555 23.90 8.03 34.15
N ILE A 556 23.01 7.49 34.99
CA ILE A 556 21.83 8.23 35.48
C ILE A 556 22.24 9.43 36.34
N ALA A 557 23.21 9.25 37.24
CA ALA A 557 23.74 10.34 38.07
C ALA A 557 24.39 11.46 37.24
N GLU A 558 25.17 11.09 36.21
CA GLU A 558 25.75 12.06 35.27
C GLU A 558 24.67 12.82 34.50
N ALA A 559 23.65 12.12 33.98
CA ALA A 559 22.56 12.72 33.26
C ALA A 559 21.75 13.69 34.12
N LYS A 560 21.47 13.31 35.37
CA LYS A 560 20.81 14.16 36.37
C LYS A 560 21.61 15.45 36.62
N ALA A 561 22.90 15.33 36.92
CA ALA A 561 23.75 16.48 37.17
C ALA A 561 23.82 17.43 35.95
N ALA A 562 23.83 16.88 34.73
CA ALA A 562 23.83 17.66 33.50
C ALA A 562 22.51 18.43 33.29
N LEU A 563 21.37 17.80 33.59
CA LEU A 563 20.04 18.44 33.51
C LEU A 563 19.92 19.58 34.54
N GLU A 564 20.29 19.31 35.80
CA GLU A 564 20.25 20.30 36.88
C GLU A 564 21.14 21.51 36.59
N LYS A 565 22.37 21.29 36.10
CA LYS A 565 23.30 22.35 35.69
C LYS A 565 22.72 23.29 34.63
N LYS A 566 21.79 22.79 33.80
CA LYS A 566 21.13 23.54 32.72
C LYS A 566 19.74 24.05 33.10
N GLY A 567 19.30 23.89 34.36
CA GLY A 567 17.99 24.32 34.82
C GLY A 567 16.82 23.55 34.19
N VAL A 568 17.08 22.34 33.68
CA VAL A 568 16.05 21.44 33.15
C VAL A 568 15.66 20.45 34.26
N SER A 569 14.38 20.10 34.33
CA SER A 569 13.89 19.09 35.28
C SER A 569 14.72 17.80 35.15
N PRO A 570 15.30 17.27 36.24
CA PRO A 570 16.14 16.07 36.21
C PRO A 570 15.29 14.79 36.11
N ARG A 571 14.41 14.74 35.12
CA ARG A 571 13.51 13.62 34.84
C ARG A 571 13.79 13.10 33.44
N LEU A 572 14.03 11.80 33.34
CA LEU A 572 14.50 11.15 32.12
C LEU A 572 13.82 9.80 31.90
N MET A 573 13.80 9.38 30.64
CA MET A 573 13.36 8.07 30.21
C MET A 573 14.57 7.22 29.79
N VAL A 574 14.54 5.92 30.08
CA VAL A 574 15.56 4.97 29.62
C VAL A 574 15.00 4.06 28.52
N ASP A 575 15.57 4.13 27.32
CA ASP A 575 15.31 3.19 26.23
C ASP A 575 16.11 1.90 26.49
N CYS A 576 15.39 0.80 26.72
CA CYS A 576 15.98 -0.50 27.02
C CYS A 576 16.56 -1.20 25.79
N SER A 577 16.19 -0.74 24.58
CA SER A 577 16.63 -1.30 23.29
C SER A 577 17.90 -0.60 22.78
N HIS A 578 18.09 -0.57 21.46
CA HIS A 578 19.11 0.21 20.75
C HIS A 578 20.53 0.06 21.33
N GLY A 579 21.20 1.17 21.64
CA GLY A 579 22.56 1.17 22.18
C GLY A 579 22.63 0.52 23.56
N ASN A 580 21.57 0.64 24.37
CA ASN A 580 21.51 0.06 25.72
C ASN A 580 21.37 -1.47 25.71
N SER A 581 20.69 -2.02 24.71
CA SER A 581 20.62 -3.47 24.50
C SER A 581 21.85 -4.06 23.79
N LEU A 582 22.82 -3.22 23.38
CA LEU A 582 23.90 -3.58 22.46
C LEU A 582 23.37 -4.19 21.14
N LYS A 583 22.18 -3.75 20.70
CA LYS A 583 21.43 -4.28 19.56
C LYS A 583 21.06 -5.77 19.68
N ASP A 584 20.98 -6.29 20.90
CA ASP A 584 20.49 -7.63 21.18
C ASP A 584 19.24 -7.53 22.05
N HIS A 585 18.08 -7.81 21.46
CA HIS A 585 16.77 -7.73 22.12
C HIS A 585 16.69 -8.52 23.43
N ARG A 586 17.47 -9.60 23.57
CA ARG A 586 17.54 -10.44 24.79
C ARG A 586 18.20 -9.73 25.97
N ASN A 587 18.85 -8.59 25.73
CA ASN A 587 19.39 -7.74 26.78
C ASN A 587 18.37 -6.73 27.30
N GLN A 588 17.25 -6.47 26.61
CA GLN A 588 16.24 -5.52 27.10
C GLN A 588 15.74 -5.86 28.51
N PRO A 589 15.44 -7.14 28.87
CA PRO A 589 15.04 -7.48 30.23
C PRO A 589 16.14 -7.22 31.26
N LYS A 590 17.42 -7.35 30.89
CA LYS A 590 18.56 -7.05 31.78
C LYS A 590 18.70 -5.55 32.04
N VAL A 591 18.49 -4.74 31.00
CA VAL A 591 18.43 -3.27 31.13
C VAL A 591 17.28 -2.87 32.04
N ALA A 592 16.08 -3.43 31.79
CA ALA A 592 14.90 -3.16 32.60
C ALA A 592 15.10 -3.59 34.07
N ALA A 593 15.77 -4.72 34.33
CA ALA A 593 16.08 -5.17 35.68
C ALA A 593 17.04 -4.22 36.42
N ASN A 594 18.06 -3.71 35.74
CA ASN A 594 18.97 -2.72 36.33
C ASN A 594 18.24 -1.40 36.64
N VAL A 595 17.38 -0.95 35.75
CA VAL A 595 16.53 0.24 35.97
C VAL A 595 15.54 0.01 37.11
N ALA A 596 14.91 -1.16 37.17
CA ALA A 596 13.99 -1.55 38.23
C ALA A 596 14.70 -1.54 39.60
N GLU A 597 15.93 -2.04 39.69
CA GLU A 597 16.73 -2.00 40.92
C GLU A 597 16.99 -0.56 41.39
N GLN A 598 17.32 0.35 40.47
CA GLN A 598 17.52 1.77 40.78
C GLN A 598 16.22 2.42 41.29
N ILE A 599 15.11 2.19 40.59
CA ILE A 599 13.78 2.68 40.98
C ILE A 599 13.41 2.15 42.37
N ALA A 600 13.57 0.85 42.61
CA ALA A 600 13.28 0.20 43.88
C ALA A 600 14.12 0.77 45.03
N LYS A 601 15.35 1.23 44.76
CA LYS A 601 16.24 1.90 45.73
C LYS A 601 15.92 3.39 45.95
N GLY A 602 14.87 3.91 45.33
CA GLY A 602 14.43 5.30 45.52
C GLY A 602 14.78 6.25 44.39
N GLU A 603 15.34 5.79 43.27
CA GLU A 603 15.64 6.68 42.14
C GLU A 603 14.35 7.29 41.58
N ALA A 604 14.29 8.63 41.63
CA ALA A 604 13.12 9.43 41.29
C ALA A 604 13.27 10.15 39.94
N SER A 605 14.50 10.27 39.43
CA SER A 605 14.80 10.88 38.14
C SER A 605 14.39 9.99 36.97
N ILE A 606 14.35 8.67 37.15
CA ILE A 606 13.80 7.75 36.14
C ILE A 606 12.27 7.85 36.17
N MET A 607 11.72 8.61 35.23
CA MET A 607 10.27 8.82 35.08
C MET A 607 9.62 7.83 34.11
N GLY A 608 10.42 7.16 33.28
CA GLY A 608 9.89 6.20 32.34
C GLY A 608 10.93 5.30 31.67
N VAL A 609 10.43 4.33 30.92
CA VAL A 609 11.22 3.42 30.08
C VAL A 609 10.59 3.25 28.70
N MET A 610 11.42 2.90 27.72
CA MET A 610 10.98 2.52 26.37
C MET A 610 11.44 1.09 26.05
N ILE A 611 10.53 0.25 25.54
CA ILE A 611 10.76 -1.18 25.30
C ILE A 611 10.26 -1.55 23.90
N GLU A 612 11.07 -2.29 23.13
CA GLU A 612 10.67 -2.84 21.84
C GLU A 612 10.20 -4.30 22.01
N SER A 613 8.89 -4.52 21.88
CA SER A 613 8.20 -5.78 22.14
C SER A 613 7.21 -6.10 21.03
N ASN A 614 6.99 -7.39 20.75
CA ASN A 614 5.97 -7.85 19.83
C ASN A 614 5.36 -9.16 20.36
N HIS A 615 4.40 -9.73 19.61
CA HIS A 615 3.86 -11.06 19.95
C HIS A 615 4.98 -12.10 20.06
N ASN A 616 5.85 -12.13 19.06
CA ASN A 616 6.95 -13.07 18.93
C ASN A 616 8.30 -12.32 18.96
N GLU A 617 9.33 -12.99 19.50
CA GLU A 617 10.67 -12.39 19.63
C GLU A 617 11.42 -12.29 18.29
N GLY A 618 12.52 -11.55 18.31
CA GLY A 618 13.45 -11.44 17.19
C GLY A 618 12.95 -10.50 16.08
N ASN A 619 13.54 -10.66 14.91
CA ASN A 619 13.11 -10.01 13.68
C ASN A 619 13.21 -10.96 12.49
N GLN A 620 12.68 -10.51 11.35
CA GLN A 620 12.76 -11.20 10.07
C GLN A 620 13.03 -10.20 8.93
N LYS A 621 13.58 -10.70 7.83
CA LYS A 621 13.64 -9.95 6.57
C LYS A 621 12.36 -10.17 5.78
N VAL A 622 12.00 -9.22 4.92
CA VAL A 622 10.93 -9.40 3.94
C VAL A 622 11.36 -10.50 2.94
N PRO A 623 10.63 -11.63 2.83
CA PRO A 623 10.95 -12.70 1.89
C PRO A 623 10.80 -12.27 0.42
N ALA A 624 11.32 -13.08 -0.50
CA ALA A 624 11.19 -12.80 -1.94
C ALA A 624 9.73 -12.90 -2.42
N GLU A 625 8.93 -13.72 -1.74
CA GLU A 625 7.50 -13.91 -1.93
C GLU A 625 6.66 -12.71 -1.44
N GLY A 626 7.30 -11.77 -0.74
CA GLY A 626 6.67 -10.55 -0.23
C GLY A 626 5.93 -10.73 1.10
N LYS A 627 4.95 -9.85 1.35
CA LYS A 627 4.22 -9.75 2.62
C LYS A 627 3.52 -11.05 3.05
N SER A 628 3.02 -11.85 2.12
CA SER A 628 2.25 -13.07 2.39
C SER A 628 3.05 -14.18 3.08
N ALA A 629 4.38 -14.15 2.99
CA ALA A 629 5.28 -15.13 3.61
C ALA A 629 5.87 -14.65 4.95
N LEU A 630 5.48 -13.47 5.44
CA LEU A 630 5.94 -12.97 6.73
C LEU A 630 5.37 -13.80 7.88
N LYS A 631 6.22 -14.12 8.86
CA LYS A 631 5.76 -14.70 10.12
C LYS A 631 4.92 -13.67 10.88
N TYR A 632 3.74 -14.09 11.30
CA TYR A 632 2.83 -13.26 12.08
C TYR A 632 3.49 -12.74 13.37
N GLY A 633 3.30 -11.46 13.69
CA GLY A 633 3.73 -10.89 14.97
C GLY A 633 5.25 -10.87 15.22
N VAL A 634 6.07 -11.00 14.18
CA VAL A 634 7.54 -10.87 14.23
C VAL A 634 7.96 -9.59 13.51
N SER A 635 8.79 -8.76 14.15
CA SER A 635 9.25 -7.48 13.59
C SER A 635 9.99 -7.64 12.25
N ILE A 636 9.79 -6.71 11.31
CA ILE A 636 10.58 -6.63 10.05
C ILE A 636 11.69 -5.57 10.10
N THR A 637 11.91 -4.97 11.27
CA THR A 637 12.92 -3.94 11.53
C THR A 637 13.87 -4.40 12.63
N ASP A 638 13.95 -3.70 13.77
CA ASP A 638 14.79 -4.15 14.88
C ASP A 638 14.11 -5.30 15.63
N ALA A 639 14.91 -6.15 16.26
CA ALA A 639 14.44 -7.30 17.00
C ALA A 639 13.71 -6.90 18.28
N CYS A 640 12.61 -7.57 18.59
CA CYS A 640 11.79 -7.30 19.77
C CYS A 640 11.86 -8.48 20.76
N ILE A 641 11.55 -8.23 22.03
CA ILE A 641 11.20 -9.32 22.97
C ILE A 641 9.79 -9.86 22.65
N ASN A 642 9.51 -11.11 23.05
CA ASN A 642 8.17 -11.70 22.93
C ASN A 642 7.22 -11.18 24.03
N TRP A 643 5.95 -11.56 23.95
CA TRP A 643 4.94 -11.16 24.93
C TRP A 643 5.22 -11.67 26.36
N GLN A 644 5.73 -12.89 26.52
CA GLN A 644 6.01 -13.48 27.84
C GLN A 644 7.09 -12.70 28.60
N ASP A 645 8.17 -12.34 27.90
CA ASP A 645 9.23 -11.49 28.44
C ASP A 645 8.69 -10.08 28.74
N THR A 646 7.75 -9.60 27.93
CA THR A 646 7.13 -8.29 28.11
C THR A 646 6.31 -8.24 29.39
N GLU A 647 5.46 -9.24 29.61
CA GLU A 647 4.70 -9.37 30.85
C GLU A 647 5.62 -9.44 32.07
N SER A 648 6.69 -10.26 31.99
CA SER A 648 7.67 -10.39 33.06
C SER A 648 8.40 -9.07 33.38
N VAL A 649 8.74 -8.29 32.35
CA VAL A 649 9.36 -6.98 32.52
C VAL A 649 8.38 -5.96 33.11
N LEU A 650 7.11 -5.98 32.70
CA LEU A 650 6.08 -5.09 33.27
C LEU A 650 5.83 -5.41 34.74
N ASP A 651 5.74 -6.68 35.11
CA ASP A 651 5.61 -7.12 36.51
C ASP A 651 6.78 -6.61 37.36
N LEU A 652 8.01 -6.80 36.88
CA LEU A 652 9.23 -6.34 37.53
C LEU A 652 9.25 -4.82 37.76
N LEU A 653 8.90 -4.05 36.74
CA LEU A 653 8.86 -2.58 36.82
C LEU A 653 7.76 -2.10 37.77
N ALA A 654 6.59 -2.74 37.75
CA ALA A 654 5.50 -2.42 38.66
C ALA A 654 5.92 -2.64 40.12
N ASP A 655 6.56 -3.77 40.42
CA ASP A 655 7.02 -4.08 41.77
C ASP A 655 8.12 -3.11 42.24
N ALA A 656 9.02 -2.69 41.36
CA ALA A 656 9.99 -1.64 41.67
C ALA A 656 9.32 -0.30 42.04
N VAL A 657 8.26 0.09 41.33
CA VAL A 657 7.48 1.31 41.65
C VAL A 657 6.78 1.19 43.01
N LYS A 658 6.24 0.01 43.36
CA LYS A 658 5.67 -0.24 44.71
C LYS A 658 6.74 -0.09 45.79
N GLN A 659 7.91 -0.70 45.62
CA GLN A 659 9.02 -0.59 46.58
C GLN A 659 9.49 0.86 46.74
N ARG A 660 9.64 1.60 45.62
CA ARG A 660 9.96 3.04 45.66
C ARG A 660 8.97 3.83 46.50
N ARG A 661 7.66 3.59 46.31
CA ARG A 661 6.62 4.30 47.07
C ARG A 661 6.64 3.96 48.56
N GLN A 662 6.91 2.71 48.92
CA GLN A 662 7.08 2.31 50.32
C GLN A 662 8.26 3.02 50.98
N LEU A 663 9.42 3.08 50.31
CA LEU A 663 10.60 3.80 50.83
C LEU A 663 10.33 5.31 50.98
N LEU A 664 9.74 5.94 49.97
CA LEU A 664 9.44 7.38 50.02
C LEU A 664 8.34 7.71 51.04
N GLY A 665 7.41 6.80 51.28
CA GLY A 665 6.37 6.95 52.32
C GLY A 665 6.92 6.78 53.73
N ALA A 666 7.82 5.81 53.95
CA ALA A 666 8.46 5.57 55.24
C ALA A 666 9.34 6.74 55.71
N ASN A 667 9.98 7.44 54.77
CA ASN A 667 10.82 8.61 55.05
C ASN A 667 10.03 9.92 55.28
N GLY A 668 8.70 9.91 55.15
CA GLY A 668 7.81 11.07 55.37
C GLY A 668 7.24 11.19 56.79
N HIS A 669 7.70 10.37 57.74
CA HIS A 669 7.27 10.35 59.14
C HIS A 669 8.41 10.63 60.15
N ALA A 670 9.46 11.35 59.73
CA ALA A 670 10.54 11.82 60.61
C ALA A 670 10.47 13.34 60.80
#